data_AF-A0A3Q7XMQ8-F1
#
_entry.id   AF-A0A3Q7XMQ8-F1
#
_cell.length_a   1.000
_cell.length_b   1.000
_cell.length_c   1.000
_cell.angle_alpha   90.00
_cell.angle_beta   90.00
_cell.angle_gamma   90.00
#
_symmetry.space_group_name_H-M   'P 1'
#
loop_
_entity.id
_entity.type
_entity.pdbx_description
1 polymer ?
#
loop_
_entity_poly.entity_id
_entity_poly.type
_entity_poly.pdbx_seq_one_letter_code
_entity_poly.pdbx_strand_id
1 'polypeptide(L)'
;MGSMGETDRKRRHFNSLSHTPATAKKLPFLPISEDKKLDIAVLHYQNQKLTQKLETQKLEYASLENKFSQLKERQQSYGSTLAVVKKSWEQLVNDLESCSERTRESRCKADSRFASSTEDGSSSTVQDVFLSRLLQTGATDTSSTYHYANEMEQHREITAEKAKSILNNIVTSINNFQCLKDGFRTALLKKLQGDVSCGQKLSNDLDLESKNLRLALSELHLKHKSLASDFRIQRDLDAKNKAELKRLKGELESMVEELEESNHKLATLKVEKDAAKGVVLPVLTVGNTHIPNDKIRDKQKDLQDMESTLKELLDQASTRLVELKSLHEERIRVLQQLCDLQNTLKNLKWITSSHAFQLVRDQIDKSKSEVREYQALYEKLQVEKDNLAWREREWYIKNDLADLFQRSMVVSDLRVADIRTEMQKTIEQRNVIENKLKEEAKEPGMKEIIAEFKSLLSSFPEEMGSMQNQLSKHKESASDIHSLRADVQSISSILDRKVKECDVLSVRSAGQLAEINSLLAVVQDLRVTEDEMKLILRMYRHETIDSRDVMEAREAEYRAWAHVQSLKSSLDEHNLEVRVKMANEAEARSQQKLAAAEAEIADMRQKLDDSKREMCKLSDVLRSKNEENEAYLSEIETIGQAYDDMQTQNQHLLHQITERDDYNIKVVITKCYHLFCNPCIQKIAGSRQRKCPQCGASFGANDIKPVYL
;
A
#
# COMPACT_ATOMS: atom_id res chain seq x y z
N MET A 1 11.07 27.76 -50.28
CA MET A 1 9.85 26.93 -50.15
C MET A 1 9.20 27.32 -48.82
N GLY A 2 8.52 28.46 -48.69
CA GLY A 2 7.17 28.77 -49.18
C GLY A 2 6.15 28.31 -48.12
N SER A 3 5.18 29.07 -47.60
CA SER A 3 4.70 30.42 -47.84
C SER A 3 3.56 30.68 -46.83
N MET A 4 3.47 31.89 -46.26
CA MET A 4 2.23 32.59 -45.80
C MET A 4 1.48 32.07 -44.56
N GLY A 5 0.98 32.89 -43.63
CA GLY A 5 0.94 34.34 -43.54
C GLY A 5 0.24 34.76 -42.24
N GLU A 6 0.89 35.62 -41.46
CA GLU A 6 0.28 36.32 -40.33
C GLU A 6 -0.69 37.38 -40.84
N THR A 7 -1.91 37.41 -40.31
CA THR A 7 -2.82 38.56 -40.47
C THR A 7 -3.22 39.11 -39.11
N ASP A 8 -2.54 40.20 -38.81
CA ASP A 8 -2.89 41.27 -37.90
C ASP A 8 -4.31 41.78 -38.20
N ARG A 9 -5.27 41.56 -37.27
CA ARG A 9 -6.61 42.18 -37.33
C ARG A 9 -6.83 43.09 -36.13
N LYS A 10 -6.36 44.33 -36.35
CA LYS A 10 -6.83 45.60 -35.82
C LYS A 10 -8.26 45.56 -35.26
N ARG A 11 -8.36 45.87 -33.96
CA ARG A 11 -9.53 46.46 -33.29
C ARG A 11 -10.07 47.61 -34.14
N ARG A 12 -11.21 47.41 -34.79
CA ARG A 12 -12.01 48.51 -35.34
C ARG A 12 -12.82 49.12 -34.21
N HIS A 13 -12.39 50.30 -33.78
CA HIS A 13 -13.27 51.29 -33.18
C HIS A 13 -14.41 51.58 -34.17
N PHE A 14 -15.65 51.30 -33.78
CA PHE A 14 -16.81 51.93 -34.39
C PHE A 14 -17.14 53.17 -33.57
N ASN A 15 -16.62 54.30 -34.05
CA ASN A 15 -17.08 55.63 -33.67
C ASN A 15 -18.32 55.98 -34.50
N SER A 16 -19.24 56.69 -33.84
CA SER A 16 -19.97 57.82 -34.40
C SER A 16 -20.92 57.53 -35.57
N LEU A 17 -22.20 57.32 -35.25
CA LEU A 17 -23.28 57.77 -36.13
C LEU A 17 -23.55 59.24 -35.81
N SER A 18 -23.12 60.06 -36.74
CA SER A 18 -23.35 61.49 -36.88
C SER A 18 -24.84 61.84 -36.88
N HIS A 19 -25.16 62.90 -36.14
CA HIS A 19 -26.33 63.73 -36.37
C HIS A 19 -26.38 64.21 -37.82
N THR A 20 -27.49 63.94 -38.51
CA THR A 20 -27.94 64.72 -39.67
C THR A 20 -29.30 65.34 -39.33
N PRO A 21 -29.48 66.67 -39.55
CA PRO A 21 -30.69 67.37 -39.17
C PRO A 21 -31.74 67.20 -40.27
N ALA A 22 -32.73 66.33 -40.04
CA ALA A 22 -33.93 66.32 -40.85
C ALA A 22 -34.88 67.40 -40.30
N THR A 23 -34.93 68.54 -40.98
CA THR A 23 -35.97 69.56 -40.84
C THR A 23 -37.35 68.95 -41.11
N ALA A 24 -38.08 68.61 -40.04
CA ALA A 24 -39.51 68.33 -40.08
C ALA A 24 -40.25 69.39 -39.26
N LYS A 25 -40.89 70.27 -40.02
CA LYS A 25 -41.92 71.26 -39.70
C LYS A 25 -42.49 71.20 -38.27
N LYS A 26 -42.34 72.34 -37.56
CA LYS A 26 -43.13 72.74 -36.39
C LYS A 26 -44.63 72.50 -36.67
N LEU A 27 -45.22 71.59 -35.90
CA LEU A 27 -46.64 71.61 -35.55
C LEU A 27 -46.76 72.09 -34.10
N PRO A 28 -47.80 72.84 -33.74
CA PRO A 28 -47.80 73.64 -32.52
C PRO A 28 -47.85 72.76 -31.27
N PHE A 29 -46.90 73.00 -30.36
CA PHE A 29 -46.92 72.47 -29.00
C PHE A 29 -48.22 72.90 -28.31
N LEU A 30 -49.12 71.96 -28.09
CA LEU A 30 -50.04 72.04 -26.97
C LEU A 30 -49.21 71.94 -25.67
N PRO A 31 -49.54 72.70 -24.60
CA PRO A 31 -48.85 72.56 -23.34
C PRO A 31 -49.12 71.15 -22.82
N ILE A 32 -48.10 70.30 -22.88
CA ILE A 32 -48.12 68.99 -22.23
C ILE A 32 -48.12 69.26 -20.73
N SER A 33 -49.26 68.95 -20.07
CA SER A 33 -49.44 68.99 -18.61
C SER A 33 -48.22 68.39 -17.90
N GLU A 34 -47.81 68.95 -16.76
CA GLU A 34 -46.68 68.48 -15.95
C GLU A 34 -46.75 66.97 -15.66
N ASP A 35 -47.95 66.41 -15.50
CA ASP A 35 -48.19 64.97 -15.35
C ASP A 35 -47.62 64.14 -16.50
N LYS A 36 -47.82 64.57 -17.75
CA LYS A 36 -47.34 63.82 -18.93
C LYS A 36 -45.82 63.88 -19.08
N LYS A 37 -45.16 64.94 -18.56
CA LYS A 37 -43.69 64.99 -18.51
C LYS A 37 -43.15 64.07 -17.42
N LEU A 38 -43.85 63.97 -16.29
CA LEU A 38 -43.52 63.03 -15.21
C LEU A 38 -43.64 61.58 -15.69
N ASP A 39 -44.71 61.24 -16.41
CA ASP A 39 -44.93 59.89 -16.98
C ASP A 39 -43.84 59.50 -17.98
N ILE A 40 -43.41 60.42 -18.85
CA ILE A 40 -42.31 60.16 -19.80
C ILE A 40 -40.99 59.92 -19.05
N ALA A 41 -40.71 60.67 -17.99
CA ALA A 41 -39.51 60.50 -17.18
C ALA A 41 -39.53 59.16 -16.39
N VAL A 42 -40.68 58.77 -15.85
CA VAL A 42 -40.87 57.48 -15.17
C VAL A 42 -40.69 56.33 -16.16
N LEU A 43 -41.26 56.41 -17.36
CA LEU A 43 -41.06 55.40 -18.41
C LEU A 43 -39.61 55.32 -18.87
N HIS A 44 -38.91 56.46 -18.98
CA HIS A 44 -37.48 56.46 -19.31
C HIS A 44 -36.64 55.78 -18.21
N TYR A 45 -36.94 56.06 -16.94
CA TYR A 45 -36.28 55.41 -15.80
C TYR A 45 -36.57 53.91 -15.74
N GLN A 46 -37.82 53.50 -15.98
CA GLN A 46 -38.20 52.09 -16.04
C GLN A 46 -37.51 51.36 -17.19
N ASN A 47 -37.46 51.96 -18.38
CA ASN A 47 -36.72 51.40 -19.52
C ASN A 47 -35.23 51.30 -19.24
N GLN A 48 -34.61 52.31 -18.62
CA GLN A 48 -33.20 52.25 -18.24
C GLN A 48 -32.92 51.13 -17.23
N LYS A 49 -33.81 50.93 -16.25
CA LYS A 49 -33.71 49.84 -15.27
C LYS A 49 -33.90 48.47 -15.92
N LEU A 50 -34.78 48.34 -16.90
CA LEU A 50 -34.96 47.12 -17.70
C LEU A 50 -33.72 46.84 -18.55
N THR A 51 -33.12 47.84 -19.19
CA THR A 51 -31.86 47.69 -19.94
C THR A 51 -30.73 47.21 -19.03
N GLN A 52 -30.59 47.78 -17.83
CA GLN A 52 -29.60 47.33 -16.86
C GLN A 52 -29.82 45.88 -16.44
N LYS A 53 -31.07 45.47 -16.15
CA LYS A 53 -31.41 44.07 -15.83
C LYS A 53 -31.11 43.11 -17.00
N LEU A 54 -31.38 43.55 -18.22
CA LEU A 54 -31.15 42.75 -19.42
C LEU A 54 -29.64 42.60 -19.68
N GLU A 55 -28.84 43.62 -19.39
CA GLU A 55 -27.38 43.55 -19.48
C GLU A 55 -26.78 42.65 -18.39
N THR A 56 -27.28 42.71 -17.15
CA THR A 56 -26.86 41.76 -16.10
C THR A 56 -27.20 40.32 -16.45
N GLN A 57 -28.39 40.07 -16.99
CA GLN A 57 -28.77 38.71 -17.44
C GLN A 57 -27.89 38.24 -18.60
N LYS A 58 -27.54 39.09 -19.57
CA LYS A 58 -26.61 38.72 -20.65
C LYS A 58 -25.23 38.33 -20.13
N LEU A 59 -24.71 39.05 -19.14
CA LEU A 59 -23.44 38.71 -18.50
C LEU A 59 -23.50 37.37 -17.75
N GLU A 60 -24.60 37.10 -17.07
CA GLU A 60 -24.86 35.82 -16.41
C GLU A 60 -24.96 34.66 -17.42
N TYR A 61 -25.68 34.86 -18.52
CA TYR A 61 -25.76 33.89 -19.63
C TYR A 61 -24.38 33.61 -20.23
N ALA A 62 -23.59 34.65 -20.51
CA ALA A 62 -22.23 34.48 -21.02
C ALA A 62 -21.32 33.72 -20.03
N SER A 63 -21.49 33.95 -18.72
CA SER A 63 -20.78 33.20 -17.67
C SER A 63 -21.17 31.73 -17.64
N LEU A 64 -22.46 31.43 -17.75
CA LEU A 64 -22.99 30.06 -17.79
C LEU A 64 -22.56 29.31 -19.05
N GLU A 65 -22.58 29.97 -20.21
CA GLU A 65 -22.12 29.39 -21.48
C GLU A 65 -20.62 29.04 -21.44
N ASN A 66 -19.81 29.89 -20.81
CA ASN A 66 -18.38 29.62 -20.60
C ASN A 66 -18.18 28.42 -19.66
N LYS A 67 -18.93 28.35 -18.54
CA LYS A 67 -18.91 27.17 -17.64
C LYS A 67 -19.32 25.90 -18.37
N PHE A 68 -20.35 25.95 -19.21
CA PHE A 68 -20.79 24.81 -20.01
C PHE A 68 -19.71 24.34 -20.99
N SER A 69 -19.05 25.28 -21.67
CA SER A 69 -17.92 24.98 -22.58
C SER A 69 -16.75 24.32 -21.83
N GLN A 70 -16.39 24.82 -20.64
CA GLN A 70 -15.36 24.22 -19.80
C GLN A 70 -15.73 22.80 -19.33
N LEU A 71 -16.99 22.57 -18.95
CA LEU A 71 -17.46 21.24 -18.58
C LEU A 71 -17.42 20.27 -19.76
N LYS A 72 -17.75 20.73 -20.97
CA LYS A 72 -17.69 19.94 -22.20
C LYS A 72 -16.26 19.54 -22.57
N GLU A 73 -15.31 20.46 -22.46
CA GLU A 73 -13.89 20.19 -22.66
C GLU A 73 -13.36 19.19 -21.63
N ARG A 74 -13.75 19.37 -20.36
CA ARG A 74 -13.41 18.43 -19.28
C ARG A 74 -14.02 17.05 -19.53
N GLN A 75 -15.26 16.96 -20.00
CA GLN A 75 -15.90 15.70 -20.37
C GLN A 75 -15.14 15.00 -21.51
N GLN A 76 -14.67 15.75 -22.51
CA GLN A 76 -13.86 15.21 -23.61
C GLN A 76 -12.51 14.65 -23.11
N SER A 77 -11.87 15.34 -22.15
CA SER A 77 -10.65 14.85 -21.49
C SER A 77 -10.87 13.58 -20.65
N TYR A 78 -12.03 13.45 -20.01
CA TYR A 78 -12.41 12.22 -19.32
C TYR A 78 -12.68 11.09 -20.32
N GLY A 79 -13.32 11.38 -21.45
CA GLY A 79 -13.55 10.42 -22.53
C GLY A 79 -12.26 9.85 -23.11
N SER A 80 -11.24 10.69 -23.35
CA SER A 80 -9.94 10.23 -23.83
C SER A 80 -9.22 9.37 -22.78
N THR A 81 -9.28 9.76 -21.51
CA THR A 81 -8.72 8.97 -20.40
C THR A 81 -9.40 7.61 -20.29
N LEU A 82 -10.73 7.57 -20.37
CA LEU A 82 -11.50 6.33 -20.30
C LEU A 82 -11.17 5.39 -21.46
N ALA A 83 -10.95 5.91 -22.67
CA ALA A 83 -10.54 5.12 -23.83
C ALA A 83 -9.17 4.47 -23.63
N VAL A 84 -8.21 5.19 -23.04
CA VAL A 84 -6.88 4.64 -22.69
C VAL A 84 -7.01 3.53 -21.65
N VAL A 85 -7.79 3.77 -20.58
CA VAL A 85 -8.04 2.77 -19.53
C VAL A 85 -8.70 1.52 -20.11
N LYS A 86 -9.70 1.68 -20.99
CA LYS A 86 -10.36 0.56 -21.68
C LYS A 86 -9.35 -0.26 -22.49
N LYS A 87 -8.48 0.40 -23.27
CA LYS A 87 -7.45 -0.27 -24.06
C LYS A 87 -6.43 -1.03 -23.19
N SER A 88 -5.97 -0.43 -22.09
CA SER A 88 -5.05 -1.09 -21.15
C SER A 88 -5.70 -2.28 -20.45
N TRP A 89 -6.99 -2.18 -20.13
CA TRP A 89 -7.75 -3.28 -19.53
C TRP A 89 -7.93 -4.45 -20.51
N GLU A 90 -8.29 -4.18 -21.77
CA GLU A 90 -8.41 -5.19 -22.81
C GLU A 90 -7.07 -5.90 -23.07
N GLN A 91 -5.96 -5.16 -23.10
CA GLN A 91 -4.63 -5.74 -23.23
C GLN A 91 -4.30 -6.70 -22.08
N LEU A 92 -4.54 -6.30 -20.84
CA LEU A 92 -4.29 -7.14 -19.67
C LEU A 92 -5.10 -8.45 -19.72
N VAL A 93 -6.37 -8.36 -20.10
CA VAL A 93 -7.24 -9.55 -20.25
C VAL A 93 -6.71 -10.50 -21.31
N ASN A 94 -6.28 -9.99 -22.46
CA ASN A 94 -5.71 -10.81 -23.55
C ASN A 94 -4.36 -11.44 -23.16
N ASP A 95 -3.52 -10.73 -22.40
CA ASP A 95 -2.23 -11.25 -21.91
C ASP A 95 -2.45 -12.39 -20.89
N LEU A 96 -3.44 -12.22 -19.99
CA LEU A 96 -3.86 -13.26 -19.04
C LEU A 96 -4.42 -14.50 -19.75
N GLU A 97 -5.26 -14.31 -20.78
CA GLU A 97 -5.78 -15.38 -21.63
C GLU A 97 -4.64 -16.18 -22.26
N SER A 98 -3.69 -15.50 -22.92
CA SER A 98 -2.52 -16.10 -23.56
C SER A 98 -1.62 -16.85 -22.57
N CYS A 99 -1.43 -16.33 -21.36
CA CYS A 99 -0.68 -17.01 -20.30
C CYS A 99 -1.40 -18.26 -19.79
N SER A 100 -2.73 -18.20 -19.68
CA SER A 100 -3.55 -19.33 -19.25
C SER A 100 -3.50 -20.48 -20.29
N GLU A 101 -3.53 -20.15 -21.57
CA GLU A 101 -3.43 -21.12 -22.68
C GLU A 101 -2.03 -21.75 -22.74
N ARG A 102 -0.97 -20.95 -22.61
CA ARG A 102 0.42 -21.45 -22.59
C ARG A 102 0.66 -22.43 -21.44
N THR A 103 0.05 -22.17 -20.29
CA THR A 103 0.13 -23.05 -19.11
C THR A 103 -0.58 -24.37 -19.34
N ARG A 104 -1.73 -24.35 -20.06
CA ARG A 104 -2.46 -25.56 -20.48
C ARG A 104 -1.66 -26.39 -21.50
N GLU A 105 -1.12 -25.76 -22.54
CA GLU A 105 -0.40 -26.42 -23.64
C GLU A 105 0.94 -27.04 -23.21
N SER A 106 1.67 -26.38 -22.31
CA SER A 106 2.94 -26.91 -21.77
C SER A 106 2.75 -28.24 -21.06
N ARG A 107 1.56 -28.51 -20.51
CA ARG A 107 1.28 -29.69 -19.67
C ARG A 107 0.56 -30.85 -20.34
N CYS A 108 -0.16 -30.65 -21.44
CA CYS A 108 -0.60 -31.79 -22.27
C CYS A 108 0.59 -32.67 -22.72
N LYS A 109 1.81 -32.12 -22.73
CA LYS A 109 3.06 -32.87 -23.02
C LYS A 109 3.64 -33.64 -21.82
N ALA A 110 3.22 -33.32 -20.59
CA ALA A 110 3.72 -33.92 -19.35
C ALA A 110 2.84 -35.06 -18.83
N ASP A 111 1.52 -35.00 -19.06
CA ASP A 111 0.56 -36.01 -18.59
C ASP A 111 0.70 -37.39 -19.26
N SER A 112 1.37 -37.50 -20.41
CA SER A 112 1.57 -38.80 -21.07
C SER A 112 2.53 -39.74 -20.33
N ARG A 113 3.26 -39.27 -19.31
CA ARG A 113 4.25 -40.09 -18.59
C ARG A 113 3.78 -40.67 -17.26
N PHE A 114 2.67 -40.22 -16.68
CA PHE A 114 2.30 -40.61 -15.30
C PHE A 114 0.83 -41.01 -15.07
N ALA A 115 0.02 -41.14 -16.12
CA ALA A 115 -1.36 -41.60 -15.97
C ALA A 115 -1.46 -43.14 -15.88
N SER A 116 -1.36 -43.69 -14.67
CA SER A 116 -2.07 -44.92 -14.30
C SER A 116 -2.32 -44.94 -12.79
N SER A 117 -3.56 -45.30 -12.39
CA SER A 117 -4.16 -45.31 -11.05
C SER A 117 -4.48 -43.90 -10.51
N THR A 118 -5.73 -43.50 -10.24
CA THR A 118 -6.89 -44.19 -9.63
C THR A 118 -8.19 -43.51 -10.04
N GLU A 119 -9.26 -44.29 -10.05
CA GLU A 119 -10.65 -43.95 -10.39
C GLU A 119 -11.29 -42.83 -9.55
N ASP A 120 -12.11 -42.07 -10.28
CA ASP A 120 -13.42 -41.48 -9.97
C ASP A 120 -13.74 -40.92 -8.57
N GLY A 121 -13.91 -39.60 -8.53
CA GLY A 121 -14.36 -38.84 -7.37
C GLY A 121 -14.59 -37.36 -7.69
N SER A 122 -15.50 -37.08 -8.64
CA SER A 122 -16.33 -35.87 -8.78
C SER A 122 -15.88 -34.54 -8.13
N SER A 123 -14.67 -34.05 -8.41
CA SER A 123 -14.24 -32.69 -8.03
C SER A 123 -14.71 -31.59 -8.99
N SER A 124 -15.16 -31.96 -10.20
CA SER A 124 -15.51 -30.98 -11.26
C SER A 124 -16.81 -30.22 -10.98
N THR A 125 -17.80 -30.83 -10.33
CA THR A 125 -19.12 -30.21 -10.10
C THR A 125 -19.11 -29.08 -9.07
N VAL A 126 -18.21 -29.11 -8.09
CA VAL A 126 -18.10 -28.05 -7.06
C VAL A 126 -17.42 -26.80 -7.62
N GLN A 127 -16.44 -26.98 -8.51
CA GLN A 127 -15.74 -25.86 -9.16
C GLN A 127 -16.63 -25.12 -10.16
N ASP A 128 -17.44 -25.84 -10.95
CA ASP A 128 -18.41 -25.21 -11.86
C ASP A 128 -19.48 -24.39 -11.13
N VAL A 129 -19.95 -24.87 -9.97
CA VAL A 129 -20.92 -24.12 -9.14
C VAL A 129 -20.28 -22.88 -8.52
N PHE A 130 -19.03 -22.95 -8.07
CA PHE A 130 -18.30 -21.81 -7.50
C PHE A 130 -18.05 -20.71 -8.54
N LEU A 131 -17.61 -21.08 -9.75
CA LEU A 131 -17.34 -20.13 -10.83
C LEU A 131 -18.62 -19.51 -11.39
N SER A 132 -19.69 -20.30 -11.51
CA SER A 132 -21.01 -19.79 -11.90
C SER A 132 -21.56 -18.78 -10.89
N ARG A 133 -21.27 -18.96 -9.60
CA ARG A 133 -21.72 -18.07 -8.52
C ARG A 133 -20.87 -16.80 -8.40
N LEU A 134 -19.59 -16.86 -8.78
CA LEU A 134 -18.68 -15.71 -8.79
C LEU A 134 -19.04 -14.71 -9.91
N LEU A 135 -19.47 -15.23 -11.06
CA LEU A 135 -19.96 -14.42 -12.20
C LEU A 135 -21.36 -13.83 -11.96
N GLN A 136 -22.09 -14.38 -10.98
CA GLN A 136 -23.42 -13.92 -10.58
C GLN A 136 -23.32 -12.73 -9.60
N THR A 137 -22.60 -11.68 -9.98
CA THR A 137 -22.60 -10.41 -9.25
C THR A 137 -23.90 -9.66 -9.49
N GLY A 138 -24.86 -9.83 -8.58
CA GLY A 138 -26.02 -8.97 -8.43
C GLY A 138 -25.65 -7.67 -7.70
N ALA A 139 -25.75 -6.54 -8.40
CA ALA A 139 -26.24 -5.24 -7.91
C ALA A 139 -26.11 -4.13 -8.99
N THR A 140 -26.61 -4.33 -10.22
CA THR A 140 -26.93 -3.23 -11.15
C THR A 140 -28.15 -3.53 -12.04
N ASP A 141 -29.02 -4.45 -11.64
CA ASP A 141 -30.23 -4.75 -12.41
C ASP A 141 -31.41 -3.95 -11.86
N THR A 142 -31.42 -2.63 -12.10
CA THR A 142 -32.68 -1.88 -12.16
C THR A 142 -32.53 -0.63 -13.03
N SER A 143 -33.24 -0.69 -14.16
CA SER A 143 -33.90 0.37 -14.92
C SER A 143 -33.09 1.60 -15.37
N SER A 144 -32.69 1.61 -16.66
CA SER A 144 -32.97 2.77 -17.50
C SER A 144 -33.12 2.36 -18.95
N THR A 145 -34.36 2.37 -19.42
CA THR A 145 -34.76 2.37 -20.83
C THR A 145 -34.04 3.50 -21.55
N TYR A 146 -33.05 3.22 -22.41
CA TYR A 146 -32.78 3.96 -23.66
C TYR A 146 -31.80 3.15 -24.54
N HIS A 147 -31.98 3.30 -25.85
CA HIS A 147 -31.71 2.31 -26.91
C HIS A 147 -30.24 2.11 -27.33
N TYR A 148 -29.28 2.05 -26.39
CA TYR A 148 -27.84 1.89 -26.68
C TYR A 148 -27.17 0.71 -25.93
N ALA A 149 -27.95 -0.29 -25.49
CA ALA A 149 -27.49 -1.33 -24.57
C ALA A 149 -26.90 -2.59 -25.21
N ASN A 150 -27.16 -2.87 -26.49
CA ASN A 150 -26.89 -4.21 -27.04
C ASN A 150 -25.39 -4.51 -27.27
N GLU A 151 -24.58 -3.50 -27.59
CA GLU A 151 -23.12 -3.69 -27.79
C GLU A 151 -22.37 -3.79 -26.46
N MET A 152 -22.81 -3.09 -25.40
CA MET A 152 -22.17 -3.17 -24.09
C MET A 152 -22.47 -4.50 -23.39
N GLU A 153 -23.67 -5.07 -23.57
CA GLU A 153 -24.05 -6.36 -23.00
C GLU A 153 -23.21 -7.50 -23.59
N GLN A 154 -23.06 -7.55 -24.93
CA GLN A 154 -22.23 -8.55 -25.61
C GLN A 154 -20.75 -8.47 -25.20
N HIS A 155 -20.20 -7.25 -25.07
CA HIS A 155 -18.80 -7.09 -24.65
C HIS A 155 -18.59 -7.56 -23.20
N ARG A 156 -19.60 -7.37 -22.33
CA ARG A 156 -19.60 -7.86 -20.95
C ARG A 156 -19.62 -9.38 -20.91
N GLU A 157 -20.46 -10.00 -21.74
CA GLU A 157 -20.63 -11.45 -21.81
C GLU A 157 -19.38 -12.15 -22.36
N ILE A 158 -18.76 -11.59 -23.40
CA ILE A 158 -17.45 -12.07 -23.94
C ILE A 158 -16.36 -11.95 -22.87
N THR A 159 -16.31 -10.84 -22.12
CA THR A 159 -15.30 -10.64 -21.07
C THR A 159 -15.53 -11.60 -19.89
N ALA A 160 -16.78 -11.88 -19.54
CA ALA A 160 -17.15 -12.84 -18.50
C ALA A 160 -16.77 -14.28 -18.89
N GLU A 161 -17.02 -14.69 -20.13
CA GLU A 161 -16.66 -16.03 -20.60
C GLU A 161 -15.14 -16.21 -20.72
N LYS A 162 -14.41 -15.18 -21.17
CA LYS A 162 -12.94 -15.16 -21.14
C LYS A 162 -12.41 -15.29 -19.72
N ALA A 163 -12.95 -14.54 -18.76
CA ALA A 163 -12.56 -14.63 -17.36
C ALA A 163 -12.83 -16.03 -16.78
N LYS A 164 -13.96 -16.64 -17.14
CA LYS A 164 -14.31 -18.01 -16.75
C LYS A 164 -13.31 -19.03 -17.30
N SER A 165 -12.93 -18.92 -18.57
CA SER A 165 -11.93 -19.76 -19.21
C SER A 165 -10.55 -19.64 -18.53
N ILE A 166 -10.09 -18.41 -18.29
CA ILE A 166 -8.82 -18.13 -17.59
C ILE A 166 -8.81 -18.76 -16.20
N LEU A 167 -9.87 -18.54 -15.41
CA LEU A 167 -9.99 -19.08 -14.06
C LEU A 167 -10.04 -20.62 -14.07
N ASN A 168 -10.80 -21.22 -14.98
CA ASN A 168 -10.84 -22.67 -15.16
C ASN A 168 -9.45 -23.25 -15.47
N ASN A 169 -8.70 -22.62 -16.37
CA ASN A 169 -7.35 -23.06 -16.73
C ASN A 169 -6.37 -22.96 -15.54
N ILE A 170 -6.44 -21.88 -14.76
CA ILE A 170 -5.60 -21.68 -13.56
C ILE A 170 -5.95 -22.70 -12.48
N VAL A 171 -7.24 -22.87 -12.19
CA VAL A 171 -7.73 -23.82 -11.18
C VAL A 171 -7.35 -25.25 -11.54
N THR A 172 -7.52 -25.64 -12.80
CA THR A 172 -7.10 -26.95 -13.31
C THR A 172 -5.58 -27.13 -13.19
N SER A 173 -4.80 -26.08 -13.44
CA SER A 173 -3.33 -26.11 -13.30
C SER A 173 -2.87 -26.28 -11.86
N ILE A 174 -3.56 -25.65 -10.91
CA ILE A 174 -3.32 -25.78 -9.46
C ILE A 174 -3.67 -27.19 -9.00
N ASN A 175 -4.84 -27.70 -9.37
CA ASN A 175 -5.27 -29.06 -9.05
C ASN A 175 -4.27 -30.09 -9.59
N ASN A 176 -3.83 -29.95 -10.85
CA ASN A 176 -2.85 -30.86 -11.44
C ASN A 176 -1.48 -30.78 -10.75
N PHE A 177 -1.06 -29.59 -10.29
CA PHE A 177 0.18 -29.44 -9.51
C PHE A 177 0.08 -30.12 -8.14
N GLN A 178 -1.08 -30.04 -7.50
CA GLN A 178 -1.37 -30.77 -6.26
C GLN A 178 -1.32 -32.28 -6.50
N CYS A 179 -1.94 -32.80 -7.57
CA CYS A 179 -1.86 -34.21 -7.94
C CYS A 179 -0.42 -34.67 -8.20
N LEU A 180 0.39 -33.86 -8.89
CA LEU A 180 1.82 -34.15 -9.13
C LEU A 180 2.62 -34.19 -7.82
N LYS A 181 2.39 -33.22 -6.94
CA LYS A 181 3.00 -33.16 -5.61
C LYS A 181 2.61 -34.37 -4.76
N ASP A 182 1.36 -34.79 -4.81
CA ASP A 182 0.85 -35.96 -4.07
C ASP A 182 1.40 -37.27 -4.67
N GLY A 183 1.53 -37.36 -5.99
CA GLY A 183 2.21 -38.46 -6.68
C GLY A 183 3.68 -38.56 -6.28
N PHE A 184 4.40 -37.44 -6.23
CA PHE A 184 5.78 -37.38 -5.73
C PHE A 184 5.86 -37.78 -4.26
N ARG A 185 4.95 -37.29 -3.41
CA ARG A 185 4.88 -37.65 -1.98
C ARG A 185 4.65 -39.15 -1.80
N THR A 186 3.77 -39.74 -2.60
CA THR A 186 3.46 -41.17 -2.59
C THR A 186 4.65 -42.00 -3.09
N ALA A 187 5.34 -41.55 -4.13
CA ALA A 187 6.57 -42.18 -4.62
C ALA A 187 7.72 -42.10 -3.60
N LEU A 188 7.85 -40.96 -2.91
CA LEU A 188 8.81 -40.78 -1.82
C LEU A 188 8.50 -41.72 -0.64
N LEU A 189 7.23 -41.80 -0.24
CA LEU A 189 6.75 -42.68 0.82
C LEU A 189 7.00 -44.17 0.49
N LYS A 190 6.78 -44.59 -0.76
CA LYS A 190 7.14 -45.95 -1.22
C LYS A 190 8.65 -46.21 -1.16
N LYS A 191 9.49 -45.21 -1.45
CA LYS A 191 10.97 -45.32 -1.37
C LYS A 191 11.49 -45.30 0.06
N LEU A 192 10.80 -44.62 0.97
CA LEU A 192 11.14 -44.50 2.40
C LEU A 192 10.68 -45.68 3.25
N GLN A 193 9.90 -46.61 2.68
CA GLN A 193 9.40 -47.80 3.37
C GLN A 193 10.50 -48.81 3.77
N GLY A 194 11.77 -48.54 3.43
CA GLY A 194 12.94 -49.30 3.85
C GLY A 194 13.46 -48.97 5.27
N ASP A 195 13.11 -47.83 5.87
CA ASP A 195 13.57 -47.47 7.22
C ASP A 195 12.42 -46.91 8.07
N VAL A 196 11.88 -47.78 8.92
CA VAL A 196 10.64 -47.56 9.68
C VAL A 196 10.94 -46.97 11.06
N SER A 197 10.63 -45.69 11.26
CA SER A 197 9.82 -45.18 12.40
C SER A 197 9.74 -43.65 12.45
N CYS A 198 10.77 -42.94 11.96
CA CYS A 198 10.85 -41.48 12.07
C CYS A 198 9.95 -40.75 11.05
N GLY A 199 9.88 -41.25 9.81
CA GLY A 199 9.09 -40.62 8.73
C GLY A 199 7.57 -40.71 8.90
N GLN A 200 7.08 -41.73 9.60
CA GLN A 200 5.63 -41.97 9.76
C GLN A 200 4.97 -40.97 10.71
N LYS A 201 5.66 -40.58 11.80
CA LYS A 201 5.18 -39.56 12.74
C LYS A 201 5.09 -38.19 12.08
N LEU A 202 6.16 -37.77 11.40
CA LEU A 202 6.20 -36.47 10.71
C LEU A 202 5.11 -36.35 9.63
N SER A 203 4.81 -37.45 8.93
CA SER A 203 3.75 -37.47 7.91
C SER A 203 2.34 -37.37 8.51
N ASN A 204 2.10 -37.99 9.66
CA ASN A 204 0.82 -37.94 10.36
C ASN A 204 0.59 -36.57 10.99
N ASP A 205 1.63 -35.95 11.55
CA ASP A 205 1.57 -34.60 12.11
C ASP A 205 1.27 -33.56 11.01
N LEU A 206 1.92 -33.68 9.85
CA LEU A 206 1.62 -32.82 8.69
C LEU A 206 0.22 -33.03 8.10
N ASP A 207 -0.33 -34.25 8.14
CA ASP A 207 -1.70 -34.52 7.68
C ASP A 207 -2.75 -33.97 8.65
N LEU A 208 -2.48 -34.04 9.96
CA LEU A 208 -3.31 -33.44 11.00
C LEU A 208 -3.30 -31.91 10.89
N GLU A 209 -2.13 -31.30 10.71
CA GLU A 209 -1.97 -29.86 10.49
C GLU A 209 -2.74 -29.41 9.24
N SER A 210 -2.64 -30.17 8.13
CA SER A 210 -3.37 -29.88 6.89
C SER A 210 -4.90 -30.01 7.05
N LYS A 211 -5.38 -30.94 7.86
CA LYS A 211 -6.81 -31.05 8.22
C LYS A 211 -7.27 -29.88 9.09
N ASN A 212 -6.46 -29.49 10.07
CA ASN A 212 -6.75 -28.34 10.94
C ASN A 212 -6.80 -27.03 10.14
N LEU A 213 -5.86 -26.82 9.22
CA LEU A 213 -5.85 -25.65 8.34
C LEU A 213 -7.07 -25.62 7.39
N ARG A 214 -7.51 -26.76 6.88
CA ARG A 214 -8.73 -26.86 6.05
C ARG A 214 -10.02 -26.56 6.84
N LEU A 215 -10.08 -26.98 8.09
CA LEU A 215 -11.19 -26.66 8.99
C LEU A 215 -11.21 -25.16 9.33
N ALA A 216 -10.05 -24.59 9.68
CA ALA A 216 -9.92 -23.16 9.95
C ALA A 216 -10.29 -22.29 8.74
N LEU A 217 -9.89 -22.71 7.53
CA LEU A 217 -10.25 -22.02 6.30
C LEU A 217 -11.76 -22.09 6.03
N SER A 218 -12.39 -23.24 6.29
CA SER A 218 -13.84 -23.43 6.13
C SER A 218 -14.64 -22.60 7.13
N GLU A 219 -14.17 -22.51 8.38
CA GLU A 219 -14.75 -21.65 9.42
C GLU A 219 -14.60 -20.16 9.06
N LEU A 220 -13.43 -19.76 8.57
CA LEU A 220 -13.19 -18.39 8.08
C LEU A 220 -14.11 -18.04 6.91
N HIS A 221 -14.30 -18.97 5.97
CA HIS A 221 -15.20 -18.76 4.83
C HIS A 221 -16.67 -18.63 5.26
N LEU A 222 -17.12 -19.41 6.26
CA LEU A 222 -18.45 -19.25 6.85
C LEU A 222 -18.63 -17.89 7.53
N LYS A 223 -17.63 -17.43 8.29
CA LYS A 223 -17.64 -16.09 8.90
C LYS A 223 -17.68 -14.99 7.84
N HIS A 224 -16.86 -15.11 6.80
CA HIS A 224 -16.86 -14.16 5.68
C HIS A 224 -18.22 -14.09 4.99
N LYS A 225 -18.87 -15.24 4.77
CA LYS A 225 -20.22 -15.31 4.18
C LYS A 225 -21.28 -14.65 5.06
N SER A 226 -21.21 -14.82 6.38
CA SER A 226 -22.10 -14.14 7.33
C SER A 226 -21.90 -12.62 7.26
N LEU A 227 -20.66 -12.16 7.42
CA LEU A 227 -20.29 -10.74 7.34
C LEU A 227 -20.74 -10.10 6.01
N ALA A 228 -20.52 -10.78 4.88
CA ALA A 228 -20.95 -10.30 3.58
C ALA A 228 -22.48 -10.16 3.46
N SER A 229 -23.25 -11.06 4.09
CA SER A 229 -24.70 -10.96 4.17
C SER A 229 -25.14 -9.78 5.03
N ASP A 230 -24.49 -9.57 6.17
CA ASP A 230 -24.79 -8.46 7.09
C ASP A 230 -24.48 -7.11 6.44
N PHE A 231 -23.35 -6.99 5.73
CA PHE A 231 -23.03 -5.79 4.94
C PHE A 231 -24.04 -5.51 3.84
N ARG A 232 -24.58 -6.54 3.19
CA ARG A 232 -25.63 -6.37 2.18
C ARG A 232 -26.92 -5.85 2.82
N ILE A 233 -27.35 -6.45 3.93
CA ILE A 233 -28.54 -5.99 4.67
C ILE A 233 -28.39 -4.54 5.10
N GLN A 234 -27.22 -4.16 5.63
CA GLN A 234 -26.97 -2.79 6.07
C GLN A 234 -27.03 -1.78 4.91
N ARG A 235 -26.46 -2.15 3.76
CA ARG A 235 -26.51 -1.33 2.54
C ARG A 235 -27.95 -1.12 2.05
N ASP A 236 -28.76 -2.17 2.08
CA ASP A 236 -30.17 -2.11 1.67
C ASP A 236 -30.99 -1.24 2.64
N LEU A 237 -30.70 -1.33 3.94
CA LEU A 237 -31.32 -0.50 4.97
C LEU A 237 -30.97 0.98 4.79
N ASP A 238 -29.70 1.29 4.53
CA ASP A 238 -29.23 2.66 4.27
C ASP A 238 -29.85 3.24 3.00
N ALA A 239 -29.99 2.44 1.95
CA ALA A 239 -30.67 2.86 0.72
C ALA A 239 -32.14 3.20 0.99
N LYS A 240 -32.83 2.39 1.79
CA LYS A 240 -34.22 2.65 2.21
C LYS A 240 -34.34 3.93 3.04
N ASN A 241 -33.49 4.10 4.05
CA ASN A 241 -33.47 5.30 4.90
C ASN A 241 -33.20 6.57 4.08
N LYS A 242 -32.29 6.49 3.10
CA LYS A 242 -31.97 7.61 2.20
C LYS A 242 -33.14 7.96 1.28
N ALA A 243 -33.93 6.97 0.85
CA ALA A 243 -35.15 7.20 0.08
C ALA A 243 -36.26 7.85 0.93
N GLU A 244 -36.45 7.38 2.17
CA GLU A 244 -37.42 7.98 3.11
C GLU A 244 -37.07 9.42 3.48
N LEU A 245 -35.78 9.72 3.71
CA LEU A 245 -35.32 11.10 3.96
C LEU A 245 -35.60 12.02 2.78
N LYS A 246 -35.41 11.55 1.54
CA LYS A 246 -35.75 12.33 0.34
C LYS A 246 -37.26 12.59 0.24
N ARG A 247 -38.10 11.60 0.53
CA ARG A 247 -39.56 11.75 0.56
C ARG A 247 -39.99 12.79 1.60
N LEU A 248 -39.52 12.65 2.84
CA LEU A 248 -39.84 13.58 3.93
C LEU A 248 -39.35 15.01 3.64
N LYS A 249 -38.19 15.14 3.00
CA LYS A 249 -37.69 16.44 2.56
C LYS A 249 -38.61 17.10 1.52
N GLY A 250 -39.08 16.34 0.53
CA GLY A 250 -40.05 16.85 -0.46
C GLY A 250 -41.40 17.22 0.18
N GLU A 251 -41.88 16.44 1.15
CA GLU A 251 -43.10 16.77 1.91
C GLU A 251 -42.94 18.07 2.72
N LEU A 252 -41.77 18.28 3.33
CA LEU A 252 -41.48 19.52 4.05
C LEU A 252 -41.42 20.73 3.11
N GLU A 253 -40.78 20.60 1.94
CA GLU A 253 -40.71 21.66 0.92
C GLU A 253 -42.11 22.05 0.45
N SER A 254 -42.99 21.08 0.17
CA SER A 254 -44.40 21.33 -0.19
C SER A 254 -45.17 22.08 0.91
N MET A 255 -45.00 21.67 2.18
CA MET A 255 -45.67 22.33 3.31
C MET A 255 -45.17 23.77 3.53
N VAL A 256 -43.89 24.04 3.23
CA VAL A 256 -43.32 25.39 3.30
C VAL A 256 -43.89 26.27 2.19
N GLU A 257 -44.02 25.76 0.97
CA GLU A 257 -44.64 26.48 -0.15
C GLU A 257 -46.10 26.85 0.16
N GLU A 258 -46.89 25.93 0.72
CA GLU A 258 -48.27 26.18 1.15
C GLU A 258 -48.36 27.27 2.25
N LEU A 259 -47.41 27.28 3.19
CA LEU A 259 -47.33 28.29 4.25
C LEU A 259 -46.95 29.68 3.70
N GLU A 260 -46.01 29.75 2.77
CA GLU A 260 -45.62 30.98 2.10
C GLU A 260 -46.79 31.57 1.30
N GLU A 261 -47.57 30.73 0.62
CA GLU A 261 -48.77 31.15 -0.09
C GLU A 261 -49.84 31.71 0.87
N SER A 262 -50.05 31.06 2.01
CA SER A 262 -50.97 31.53 3.06
C SER A 262 -50.53 32.89 3.64
N ASN A 263 -49.23 33.07 3.89
CA ASN A 263 -48.67 34.34 4.35
C ASN A 263 -48.82 35.47 3.32
N HIS A 264 -48.67 35.15 2.02
CA HIS A 264 -48.92 36.12 0.95
C HIS A 264 -50.38 36.58 0.95
N LYS A 265 -51.34 35.67 1.10
CA LYS A 265 -52.77 35.98 1.22
C LYS A 265 -53.09 36.82 2.46
N LEU A 266 -52.40 36.61 3.57
CA LEU A 266 -52.57 37.41 4.78
C LEU A 266 -52.02 38.84 4.60
N ALA A 267 -50.89 38.98 3.89
CA ALA A 267 -50.28 40.27 3.61
C ALA A 267 -51.17 41.15 2.73
N THR A 268 -51.84 40.57 1.72
CA THR A 268 -52.80 41.30 0.87
C THR A 268 -53.98 41.84 1.68
N LEU A 269 -54.55 41.03 2.58
CA LEU A 269 -55.66 41.45 3.46
C LEU A 269 -55.26 42.58 4.43
N LYS A 270 -53.99 42.60 4.86
CA LYS A 270 -53.47 43.65 5.75
C LYS A 270 -53.34 45.00 5.03
N VAL A 271 -52.95 44.99 3.76
CA VAL A 271 -52.86 46.21 2.93
C VAL A 271 -54.25 46.80 2.65
N GLU A 272 -55.26 45.96 2.40
CA GLU A 272 -56.65 46.39 2.23
C GLU A 272 -57.21 47.07 3.49
N LYS A 273 -56.86 46.54 4.68
CA LYS A 273 -57.25 47.13 5.97
C LYS A 273 -56.65 48.52 6.19
N ASP A 274 -55.39 48.72 5.83
CA ASP A 274 -54.72 50.00 6.06
C ASP A 274 -55.12 51.07 5.04
N ALA A 275 -55.57 50.68 3.83
CA ALA A 275 -56.19 51.60 2.87
C ALA A 275 -57.52 52.20 3.35
N ALA A 276 -58.29 51.46 4.18
CA ALA A 276 -59.57 51.91 4.72
C ALA A 276 -59.46 52.97 5.86
N LYS A 277 -58.27 53.18 6.43
CA LYS A 277 -58.05 54.12 7.56
C LYS A 277 -57.78 55.57 7.15
N GLY A 278 -57.68 55.87 5.85
CA GLY A 278 -57.22 57.18 5.35
C GLY A 278 -58.28 58.28 5.16
N VAL A 279 -59.56 58.04 5.48
CA VAL A 279 -60.64 59.03 5.26
C VAL A 279 -60.87 59.87 6.53
N VAL A 280 -60.41 61.13 6.50
CA VAL A 280 -60.50 62.12 7.60
C VAL A 280 -61.76 62.98 7.45
N LEU A 281 -62.52 63.18 8.55
CA LEU A 281 -63.65 64.14 8.64
C LEU A 281 -63.15 65.58 8.94
N PRO A 282 -63.74 66.63 8.34
CA PRO A 282 -63.30 68.02 8.58
C PRO A 282 -63.82 68.57 9.92
N VAL A 283 -62.90 69.16 10.68
CA VAL A 283 -63.15 70.01 11.86
C VAL A 283 -63.23 71.46 11.39
N LEU A 284 -64.26 72.21 11.78
CA LEU A 284 -64.28 73.68 11.64
C LEU A 284 -64.53 74.40 12.96
N THR A 285 -63.59 75.29 13.23
CA THR A 285 -63.35 76.20 14.35
C THR A 285 -64.40 77.32 14.46
N VAL A 286 -64.83 77.59 15.68
CA VAL A 286 -65.74 78.69 16.07
C VAL A 286 -64.98 80.03 16.17
N GLY A 287 -65.44 81.05 15.44
CA GLY A 287 -65.01 82.45 15.56
C GLY A 287 -66.21 83.36 15.86
N ASN A 288 -66.08 84.21 16.87
CA ASN A 288 -67.15 84.96 17.52
C ASN A 288 -67.15 86.45 17.12
N THR A 289 -68.26 86.99 16.60
CA THR A 289 -68.57 88.45 16.64
C THR A 289 -70.09 88.72 16.64
N HIS A 290 -70.49 89.57 17.59
CA HIS A 290 -71.76 90.21 17.99
C HIS A 290 -73.10 90.10 17.18
N ILE A 291 -74.20 90.25 17.95
CA ILE A 291 -75.63 89.95 17.73
C ILE A 291 -76.39 91.13 17.07
N PRO A 292 -77.50 90.91 16.31
CA PRO A 292 -78.85 91.18 16.88
C PRO A 292 -79.98 90.20 16.47
N ASN A 293 -80.73 89.72 17.48
CA ASN A 293 -82.19 89.50 17.53
C ASN A 293 -83.00 88.68 16.50
N ASP A 294 -82.44 87.59 15.94
CA ASP A 294 -83.27 86.46 15.43
C ASP A 294 -82.85 85.08 16.02
N LYS A 295 -81.99 85.13 17.05
CA LYS A 295 -81.12 84.00 17.42
C LYS A 295 -81.60 83.11 18.57
N ILE A 296 -82.84 83.21 19.05
CA ILE A 296 -83.30 82.33 20.15
C ILE A 296 -83.82 80.99 19.61
N ARG A 297 -84.43 80.98 18.42
CA ARG A 297 -84.95 79.75 17.79
C ARG A 297 -83.84 78.93 17.10
N ASP A 298 -82.91 79.59 16.42
CA ASP A 298 -81.75 78.93 15.80
C ASP A 298 -80.76 78.40 16.82
N LYS A 299 -80.46 79.14 17.90
CA LYS A 299 -79.57 78.61 18.96
C LYS A 299 -80.19 77.42 19.70
N GLN A 300 -81.51 77.36 19.85
CA GLN A 300 -82.19 76.22 20.44
C GLN A 300 -82.12 74.99 19.53
N LYS A 301 -82.26 75.18 18.22
CA LYS A 301 -82.11 74.13 17.22
C LYS A 301 -80.66 73.64 17.12
N ASP A 302 -79.70 74.56 17.07
CA ASP A 302 -78.26 74.24 17.10
C ASP A 302 -77.86 73.50 18.38
N LEU A 303 -78.43 73.88 19.53
CA LEU A 303 -78.22 73.15 20.80
C LEU A 303 -78.80 71.74 20.75
N GLN A 304 -79.97 71.56 20.14
CA GLN A 304 -80.63 70.27 20.03
C GLN A 304 -79.93 69.35 19.01
N ASP A 305 -79.42 69.91 17.91
CA ASP A 305 -78.59 69.21 16.93
C ASP A 305 -77.22 68.85 17.54
N MET A 306 -76.60 69.74 18.32
CA MET A 306 -75.39 69.44 19.10
C MET A 306 -75.63 68.37 20.17
N GLU A 307 -76.79 68.37 20.82
CA GLU A 307 -77.17 67.32 21.78
C GLU A 307 -77.39 65.97 21.08
N SER A 308 -77.99 65.97 19.88
CA SER A 308 -78.18 64.76 19.08
C SER A 308 -76.85 64.18 18.57
N THR A 309 -75.94 65.02 18.11
CA THR A 309 -74.61 64.60 17.65
C THR A 309 -73.74 64.13 18.82
N LEU A 310 -73.85 64.77 19.99
CA LEU A 310 -73.16 64.33 21.19
C LEU A 310 -73.70 62.97 21.67
N LYS A 311 -75.02 62.75 21.58
CA LYS A 311 -75.63 61.44 21.85
C LYS A 311 -75.16 60.37 20.87
N GLU A 312 -75.12 60.67 19.57
CA GLU A 312 -74.63 59.74 18.55
C GLU A 312 -73.14 59.41 18.73
N LEU A 313 -72.31 60.40 19.09
CA LEU A 313 -70.89 60.21 19.40
C LEU A 313 -70.70 59.38 20.69
N LEU A 314 -71.56 59.55 21.70
CA LEU A 314 -71.55 58.72 22.90
C LEU A 314 -71.96 57.28 22.60
N ASP A 315 -72.99 57.08 21.78
CA ASP A 315 -73.42 55.76 21.34
C ASP A 315 -72.32 55.07 20.52
N GLN A 316 -71.67 55.78 19.60
CA GLN A 316 -70.51 55.27 18.84
C GLN A 316 -69.29 54.99 19.74
N ALA A 317 -69.03 55.81 20.76
CA ALA A 317 -67.97 55.53 21.72
C ALA A 317 -68.28 54.28 22.55
N SER A 318 -69.56 54.07 22.90
CA SER A 318 -70.01 52.91 23.65
C SER A 318 -69.91 51.61 22.84
N THR A 319 -70.29 51.63 21.56
CA THR A 319 -70.15 50.46 20.67
C THR A 319 -68.69 50.11 20.44
N ARG A 320 -67.83 51.11 20.18
CA ARG A 320 -66.38 50.91 20.07
C ARG A 320 -65.78 50.35 21.36
N LEU A 321 -66.24 50.78 22.52
CA LEU A 321 -65.78 50.23 23.80
C LEU A 321 -66.13 48.74 23.94
N VAL A 322 -67.33 48.34 23.50
CA VAL A 322 -67.76 46.93 23.52
C VAL A 322 -66.95 46.09 22.55
N GLU A 323 -66.70 46.58 21.34
CA GLU A 323 -65.83 45.91 20.35
C GLU A 323 -64.39 45.77 20.85
N LEU A 324 -63.86 46.80 21.52
CA LEU A 324 -62.50 46.76 22.05
C LEU A 324 -62.38 45.75 23.20
N LYS A 325 -63.43 45.61 24.01
CA LYS A 325 -63.51 44.55 25.05
C LYS A 325 -63.57 43.16 24.44
N SER A 326 -64.40 42.93 23.41
CA SER A 326 -64.51 41.62 22.77
C SER A 326 -63.20 41.20 22.09
N LEU A 327 -62.51 42.13 21.42
CA LEU A 327 -61.19 41.91 20.83
C LEU A 327 -60.12 41.64 21.90
N HIS A 328 -60.21 42.30 23.05
CA HIS A 328 -59.29 42.05 24.16
C HIS A 328 -59.47 40.63 24.73
N GLU A 329 -60.71 40.18 24.91
CA GLU A 329 -61.02 38.82 25.33
C GLU A 329 -60.55 37.78 24.30
N GLU A 330 -60.70 38.06 23.01
CA GLU A 330 -60.19 37.20 21.95
C GLU A 330 -58.66 37.12 21.95
N ARG A 331 -57.98 38.25 22.16
CA ARG A 331 -56.52 38.27 22.33
C ARG A 331 -56.08 37.42 23.53
N ILE A 332 -56.80 37.47 24.65
CA ILE A 332 -56.50 36.63 25.82
C ILE A 332 -56.65 35.14 25.46
N ARG A 333 -57.73 34.76 24.76
CA ARG A 333 -57.93 33.37 24.30
C ARG A 333 -56.79 32.88 23.42
N VAL A 334 -56.34 33.69 22.46
CA VAL A 334 -55.21 33.35 21.57
C VAL A 334 -53.91 33.22 22.35
N LEU A 335 -53.65 34.10 23.33
CA LEU A 335 -52.46 34.02 24.18
C LEU A 335 -52.45 32.75 25.05
N GLN A 336 -53.62 32.32 25.53
CA GLN A 336 -53.75 31.04 26.23
C GLN A 336 -53.47 29.85 25.31
N GLN A 337 -54.03 29.83 24.11
CA GLN A 337 -53.75 28.78 23.12
C GLN A 337 -52.26 28.73 22.74
N LEU A 338 -51.60 29.88 22.61
CA LEU A 338 -50.15 29.94 22.35
C LEU A 338 -49.34 29.41 23.53
N CYS A 339 -49.74 29.69 24.78
CA CYS A 339 -49.09 29.11 25.96
C CYS A 339 -49.24 27.58 25.99
N ASP A 340 -50.44 27.07 25.69
CA ASP A 340 -50.69 25.63 25.67
C ASP A 340 -49.87 24.93 24.57
N LEU A 341 -49.82 25.52 23.36
CA LEU A 341 -48.99 25.02 22.26
C LEU A 341 -47.49 25.09 22.60
N GLN A 342 -47.06 26.16 23.27
CA GLN A 342 -45.68 26.30 23.72
C GLN A 342 -45.33 25.25 24.78
N ASN A 343 -46.26 24.92 25.68
CA ASN A 343 -46.08 23.89 26.71
C ASN A 343 -46.05 22.48 26.12
N THR A 344 -46.84 22.19 25.08
CA THR A 344 -46.76 20.91 24.37
C THR A 344 -45.46 20.78 23.59
N LEU A 345 -45.00 21.84 22.91
CA LEU A 345 -43.74 21.84 22.16
C LEU A 345 -42.49 21.77 23.07
N LYS A 346 -42.52 22.47 24.22
CA LYS A 346 -41.44 22.46 25.21
C LYS A 346 -41.40 21.22 26.10
N ASN A 347 -42.32 20.28 25.92
CA ASN A 347 -42.33 19.04 26.68
C ASN A 347 -41.27 18.06 26.15
N LEU A 348 -40.00 18.50 26.22
CA LEU A 348 -38.79 17.77 25.82
C LEU A 348 -38.71 16.38 26.48
N LYS A 349 -39.33 16.26 27.66
CA LYS A 349 -39.47 15.00 28.38
C LYS A 349 -40.21 13.96 27.55
N TRP A 350 -41.33 14.30 26.91
CA TRP A 350 -42.11 13.39 26.08
C TRP A 350 -41.40 13.02 24.78
N ILE A 351 -40.68 13.96 24.17
CA ILE A 351 -39.89 13.70 22.96
C ILE A 351 -38.73 12.75 23.30
N THR A 352 -38.02 12.99 24.40
CA THR A 352 -36.90 12.15 24.83
C THR A 352 -37.31 10.80 25.41
N SER A 353 -38.53 10.69 25.95
CA SER A 353 -39.14 9.42 26.38
C SER A 353 -40.00 8.76 25.29
N SER A 354 -40.10 9.34 24.10
CA SER A 354 -40.76 8.72 22.96
C SER A 354 -39.96 7.50 22.51
N HIS A 355 -40.67 6.40 22.23
CA HIS A 355 -40.08 5.15 21.77
C HIS A 355 -39.20 5.34 20.52
N ALA A 356 -39.60 6.21 19.58
CA ALA A 356 -38.81 6.51 18.38
C ALA A 356 -37.45 7.15 18.71
N PHE A 357 -37.43 8.06 19.70
CA PHE A 357 -36.19 8.71 20.12
C PHE A 357 -35.28 7.77 20.91
N GLN A 358 -35.85 6.91 21.76
CA GLN A 358 -35.10 5.86 22.47
C GLN A 358 -34.48 4.87 21.49
N LEU A 359 -35.24 4.40 20.50
CA LEU A 359 -34.72 3.49 19.47
C LEU A 359 -33.54 4.08 18.69
N VAL A 360 -33.63 5.36 18.29
CA VAL A 360 -32.52 6.05 17.60
C VAL A 360 -31.32 6.21 18.54
N ARG A 361 -31.54 6.53 19.82
CA ARG A 361 -30.46 6.63 20.81
C ARG A 361 -29.75 5.30 21.02
N ASP A 362 -30.50 4.21 21.18
CA ASP A 362 -29.96 2.87 21.37
C ASP A 362 -29.18 2.41 20.13
N GLN A 363 -29.69 2.73 18.93
CA GLN A 363 -28.98 2.45 17.67
C GLN A 363 -27.69 3.27 17.54
N ILE A 364 -27.69 4.52 17.98
CA ILE A 364 -26.48 5.36 18.04
C ILE A 364 -25.49 4.78 19.05
N ASP A 365 -25.93 4.33 20.21
CA ASP A 365 -25.01 3.78 21.22
C ASP A 365 -24.46 2.41 20.81
N LYS A 366 -25.26 1.60 20.10
CA LYS A 366 -24.81 0.35 19.46
C LYS A 366 -23.77 0.60 18.36
N SER A 367 -24.03 1.54 17.45
CA SER A 367 -23.03 1.90 16.41
C SER A 367 -21.75 2.47 17.03
N LYS A 368 -21.83 3.23 18.12
CA LYS A 368 -20.65 3.68 18.87
C LYS A 368 -19.87 2.52 19.50
N SER A 369 -20.54 1.49 20.05
CA SER A 369 -19.82 0.31 20.57
C SER A 369 -19.13 -0.47 19.44
N GLU A 370 -19.80 -0.67 18.32
CA GLU A 370 -19.23 -1.35 17.14
C GLU A 370 -17.99 -0.59 16.60
N VAL A 371 -18.04 0.75 16.54
CA VAL A 371 -16.87 1.56 16.14
C VAL A 371 -15.69 1.36 17.09
N ARG A 372 -15.91 1.30 18.40
CA ARG A 372 -14.84 1.04 19.38
C ARG A 372 -14.26 -0.36 19.22
N GLU A 373 -15.09 -1.36 18.92
CA GLU A 373 -14.63 -2.72 18.65
C GLU A 373 -13.77 -2.79 17.39
N TYR A 374 -14.20 -2.15 16.29
CA TYR A 374 -13.39 -2.06 15.07
C TYR A 374 -12.09 -1.30 15.28
N GLN A 375 -12.10 -0.24 16.09
CA GLN A 375 -10.88 0.48 16.45
C GLN A 375 -9.91 -0.42 17.21
N ALA A 376 -10.39 -1.20 18.18
CA ALA A 376 -9.55 -2.15 18.92
C ALA A 376 -9.01 -3.27 18.01
N LEU A 377 -9.79 -3.75 17.04
CA LEU A 377 -9.31 -4.72 16.04
C LEU A 377 -8.25 -4.13 15.12
N TYR A 378 -8.42 -2.87 14.70
CA TYR A 378 -7.43 -2.17 13.90
C TYR A 378 -6.11 -1.98 14.65
N GLU A 379 -6.16 -1.58 15.92
CA GLU A 379 -4.96 -1.47 16.77
C GLU A 379 -4.24 -2.82 16.92
N LYS A 380 -4.97 -3.93 17.10
CA LYS A 380 -4.39 -5.28 17.12
C LYS A 380 -3.72 -5.63 15.79
N LEU A 381 -4.39 -5.40 14.66
CA LEU A 381 -3.84 -5.65 13.32
C LEU A 381 -2.59 -4.81 13.04
N GLN A 382 -2.55 -3.57 13.53
CA GLN A 382 -1.38 -2.70 13.39
C GLN A 382 -0.18 -3.29 14.16
N VAL A 383 -0.39 -3.76 15.38
CA VAL A 383 0.65 -4.45 16.17
C VAL A 383 1.10 -5.74 15.49
N GLU A 384 0.18 -6.54 14.93
CA GLU A 384 0.53 -7.74 14.17
C GLU A 384 1.35 -7.43 12.92
N LYS A 385 0.99 -6.38 12.17
CA LYS A 385 1.76 -5.90 11.02
C LYS A 385 3.19 -5.52 11.42
N ASP A 386 3.34 -4.76 12.50
CA ASP A 386 4.67 -4.33 12.98
C ASP A 386 5.51 -5.53 13.45
N ASN A 387 4.89 -6.51 14.12
CA ASN A 387 5.55 -7.76 14.49
C ASN A 387 5.98 -8.57 13.26
N LEU A 388 5.15 -8.64 12.22
CA LEU A 388 5.49 -9.32 10.97
C LEU A 388 6.66 -8.62 10.25
N ALA A 389 6.66 -7.29 10.20
CA ALA A 389 7.78 -6.53 9.64
C ALA A 389 9.08 -6.77 10.42
N TRP A 390 8.99 -6.93 11.74
CA TRP A 390 10.16 -7.27 12.57
C TRP A 390 10.66 -8.69 12.26
N ARG A 391 9.76 -9.68 12.17
CA ARG A 391 10.12 -11.06 11.79
C ARG A 391 10.71 -11.16 10.40
N GLU A 392 10.21 -10.37 9.45
CA GLU A 392 10.76 -10.30 8.09
C GLU A 392 12.21 -9.80 8.11
N ARG A 393 12.50 -8.72 8.86
CA ARG A 393 13.88 -8.23 9.04
C ARG A 393 14.79 -9.27 9.70
N GLU A 394 14.29 -9.97 10.72
CA GLU A 394 15.04 -11.06 11.36
C GLU A 394 15.38 -12.17 10.36
N TRP A 395 14.44 -12.53 9.47
CA TRP A 395 14.66 -13.50 8.40
C TRP A 395 15.71 -13.02 7.39
N TYR A 396 15.69 -11.74 6.99
CA TYR A 396 16.74 -11.18 6.14
C TYR A 396 18.12 -11.30 6.77
N ILE A 397 18.27 -10.93 8.04
CA ILE A 397 19.55 -11.04 8.76
C ILE A 397 20.00 -12.52 8.84
N LYS A 398 19.08 -13.45 9.13
CA LYS A 398 19.39 -14.89 9.15
C LYS A 398 19.82 -15.40 7.78
N ASN A 399 19.19 -14.92 6.71
CA ASN A 399 19.55 -15.30 5.34
C ASN A 399 20.93 -14.77 4.96
N ASP A 400 21.24 -13.53 5.30
CA ASP A 400 22.57 -12.94 5.07
C ASP A 400 23.65 -13.69 5.85
N LEU A 401 23.38 -14.05 7.10
CA LEU A 401 24.27 -14.90 7.90
C LEU A 401 24.45 -16.29 7.26
N ALA A 402 23.38 -16.90 6.75
CA ALA A 402 23.46 -18.19 6.07
C ALA A 402 24.31 -18.12 4.78
N ASP A 403 24.17 -17.05 3.99
CA ASP A 403 25.00 -16.81 2.80
C ASP A 403 26.48 -16.60 3.18
N LEU A 404 26.75 -15.85 4.25
CA LEU A 404 28.12 -15.71 4.79
C LEU A 404 28.71 -17.06 5.22
N PHE A 405 27.94 -17.89 5.93
CA PHE A 405 28.37 -19.22 6.32
C PHE A 405 28.62 -20.12 5.10
N GLN A 406 27.75 -20.06 4.09
CA GLN A 406 27.90 -20.82 2.85
C GLN A 406 29.19 -20.41 2.11
N ARG A 407 29.47 -19.11 1.97
CA ARG A 407 30.70 -18.62 1.35
C ARG A 407 31.94 -19.05 2.15
N SER A 408 31.89 -18.95 3.47
CA SER A 408 32.98 -19.42 4.35
C SER A 408 33.22 -20.92 4.23
N MET A 409 32.16 -21.70 4.09
CA MET A 409 32.24 -23.15 3.88
C MET A 409 32.92 -23.48 2.54
N VAL A 410 32.52 -22.82 1.45
CA VAL A 410 33.14 -23.00 0.12
C VAL A 410 34.64 -22.67 0.15
N VAL A 411 35.04 -21.57 0.80
CA VAL A 411 36.47 -21.22 0.96
C VAL A 411 37.22 -22.28 1.75
N SER A 412 36.61 -22.82 2.81
CA SER A 412 37.20 -23.88 3.62
C SER A 412 37.36 -25.17 2.83
N ASP A 413 36.35 -25.54 2.03
CA ASP A 413 36.37 -26.72 1.15
C ASP A 413 37.45 -26.61 0.07
N LEU A 414 37.61 -25.43 -0.54
CA LEU A 414 38.70 -25.16 -1.49
C LEU A 414 40.07 -25.36 -0.82
N ARG A 415 40.25 -24.80 0.39
CA ARG A 415 41.51 -24.95 1.14
C ARG A 415 41.79 -26.41 1.53
N VAL A 416 40.76 -27.18 1.88
CA VAL A 416 40.89 -28.62 2.14
C VAL A 416 41.26 -29.38 0.86
N ALA A 417 40.68 -29.01 -0.29
CA ALA A 417 41.03 -29.60 -1.57
C ALA A 417 42.49 -29.32 -1.94
N ASP A 418 42.96 -28.08 -1.78
CA ASP A 418 44.36 -27.70 -2.02
C ASP A 418 45.31 -28.51 -1.13
N ILE A 419 45.05 -28.58 0.18
CA ILE A 419 45.84 -29.39 1.11
C ILE A 419 45.84 -30.86 0.69
N ARG A 420 44.69 -31.40 0.26
CA ARG A 420 44.59 -32.78 -0.23
C ARG A 420 45.46 -33.01 -1.47
N THR A 421 45.52 -32.06 -2.41
CA THR A 421 46.40 -32.18 -3.58
C THR A 421 47.89 -32.12 -3.22
N GLU A 422 48.27 -31.27 -2.26
CA GLU A 422 49.65 -31.20 -1.79
C GLU A 422 50.06 -32.47 -1.02
N MET A 423 49.15 -33.03 -0.21
CA MET A 423 49.38 -34.34 0.42
C MET A 423 49.57 -35.44 -0.62
N GLN A 424 48.77 -35.45 -1.69
CA GLN A 424 48.90 -36.43 -2.77
C GLN A 424 50.23 -36.29 -3.50
N LYS A 425 50.66 -35.07 -3.87
CA LYS A 425 51.99 -34.82 -4.46
C LYS A 425 53.12 -35.34 -3.57
N THR A 426 53.02 -35.10 -2.27
CA THR A 426 54.01 -35.56 -1.28
C THR A 426 54.05 -37.10 -1.22
N ILE A 427 52.89 -37.76 -1.31
CA ILE A 427 52.80 -39.23 -1.39
C ILE A 427 53.46 -39.75 -2.68
N GLU A 428 53.16 -39.14 -3.83
CA GLU A 428 53.77 -39.50 -5.11
C GLU A 428 55.30 -39.37 -5.06
N GLN A 429 55.82 -38.25 -4.54
CA GLN A 429 57.26 -38.02 -4.36
C GLN A 429 57.89 -39.08 -3.46
N ARG A 430 57.25 -39.41 -2.33
CA ARG A 430 57.70 -40.48 -1.43
C ARG A 430 57.75 -41.82 -2.16
N ASN A 431 56.72 -42.18 -2.93
CA ASN A 431 56.69 -43.44 -3.68
C ASN A 431 57.81 -43.51 -4.72
N VAL A 432 58.12 -42.40 -5.39
CA VAL A 432 59.26 -42.31 -6.33
C VAL A 432 60.57 -42.54 -5.61
N ILE A 433 60.79 -41.90 -4.45
CA ILE A 433 61.99 -42.09 -3.64
C ILE A 433 62.09 -43.54 -3.15
N GLU A 434 61.00 -44.11 -2.64
CA GLU A 434 60.96 -45.49 -2.16
C GLU A 434 61.24 -46.50 -3.27
N ASN A 435 60.73 -46.26 -4.47
CA ASN A 435 61.03 -47.11 -5.64
C ASN A 435 62.50 -46.99 -6.06
N LYS A 436 63.08 -45.78 -6.08
CA LYS A 436 64.52 -45.59 -6.34
C LYS A 436 65.37 -46.32 -5.31
N LEU A 437 65.02 -46.22 -4.03
CA LEU A 437 65.69 -46.93 -2.94
C LEU A 437 65.61 -48.46 -3.11
N LYS A 438 64.46 -48.99 -3.55
CA LYS A 438 64.29 -50.42 -3.83
C LYS A 438 65.09 -50.91 -5.04
N GLU A 439 65.31 -50.07 -6.04
CA GLU A 439 66.17 -50.39 -7.18
C GLU A 439 67.66 -50.31 -6.81
N GLU A 440 68.08 -49.30 -6.04
CA GLU A 440 69.44 -49.20 -5.49
C GLU A 440 69.75 -50.35 -4.52
N ALA A 441 68.76 -50.82 -3.75
CA ALA A 441 68.90 -51.99 -2.88
C ALA A 441 69.14 -53.32 -3.63
N LYS A 442 68.87 -53.38 -4.95
CA LYS A 442 69.13 -54.56 -5.79
C LYS A 442 70.52 -54.53 -6.44
N GLU A 443 71.29 -53.44 -6.32
CA GLU A 443 72.64 -53.37 -6.89
C GLU A 443 73.66 -54.22 -6.10
N PRO A 444 74.62 -54.90 -6.77
CA PRO A 444 75.52 -55.87 -6.13
C PRO A 444 76.50 -55.29 -5.10
N GLY A 445 76.66 -53.95 -5.05
CA GLY A 445 77.56 -53.25 -4.10
C GLY A 445 76.97 -53.05 -2.68
N MET A 446 75.70 -53.33 -2.47
CA MET A 446 74.98 -53.04 -1.20
C MET A 446 75.47 -53.82 0.03
N LYS A 447 76.32 -54.84 -0.11
CA LYS A 447 76.88 -55.56 1.05
C LYS A 447 78.01 -54.78 1.75
N GLU A 448 78.72 -53.91 1.02
CA GLU A 448 79.75 -53.02 1.60
C GLU A 448 79.12 -51.81 2.27
N ILE A 449 78.04 -51.27 1.69
CA ILE A 449 77.32 -50.10 2.22
C ILE A 449 76.60 -50.43 3.53
N ILE A 450 76.12 -51.66 3.74
CA ILE A 450 75.52 -52.12 5.01
C ILE A 450 76.55 -52.09 6.16
N ALA A 451 77.84 -52.27 5.88
CA ALA A 451 78.91 -52.13 6.87
C ALA A 451 79.16 -50.66 7.24
N GLU A 452 79.06 -49.74 6.28
CA GLU A 452 79.14 -48.29 6.51
C GLU A 452 77.89 -47.73 7.20
N PHE A 453 76.69 -48.26 6.90
CA PHE A 453 75.44 -47.93 7.59
C PHE A 453 75.46 -48.32 9.07
N LYS A 454 76.15 -49.42 9.41
CA LYS A 454 76.42 -49.81 10.81
C LYS A 454 77.32 -48.82 11.54
N SER A 455 78.19 -48.10 10.82
CA SER A 455 78.99 -46.99 11.34
C SER A 455 78.18 -45.69 11.44
N LEU A 456 77.17 -45.50 10.57
CA LEU A 456 76.32 -44.32 10.57
C LEU A 456 75.23 -44.36 11.65
N LEU A 457 74.78 -45.55 12.08
CA LEU A 457 73.87 -45.70 13.23
C LEU A 457 74.45 -45.18 14.57
N SER A 458 75.74 -44.80 14.59
CA SER A 458 76.36 -44.04 15.68
C SER A 458 75.89 -42.57 15.78
N SER A 459 75.21 -42.03 14.74
CA SER A 459 74.73 -40.64 14.66
C SER A 459 73.22 -40.47 14.90
N PHE A 460 72.57 -41.45 15.51
CA PHE A 460 71.13 -41.52 15.82
C PHE A 460 70.52 -40.46 16.81
N PRO A 461 71.25 -39.56 17.51
CA PRO A 461 70.62 -38.63 18.46
C PRO A 461 69.66 -37.58 17.85
N GLU A 462 69.77 -37.23 16.57
CA GLU A 462 68.94 -36.15 15.96
C GLU A 462 67.53 -36.60 15.58
N GLU A 463 67.34 -37.84 15.12
CA GLU A 463 66.00 -38.38 14.77
C GLU A 463 65.14 -38.64 16.01
N MET A 464 65.76 -38.96 17.15
CA MET A 464 65.10 -39.04 18.47
C MET A 464 64.53 -37.68 18.92
N GLY A 465 65.20 -36.57 18.58
CA GLY A 465 64.72 -35.21 18.87
C GLY A 465 63.44 -34.84 18.10
N SER A 466 63.33 -35.31 16.85
CA SER A 466 62.13 -35.15 16.01
C SER A 466 60.92 -35.90 16.60
N MET A 467 61.11 -37.16 17.04
CA MET A 467 60.04 -37.92 17.70
C MET A 467 59.64 -37.32 19.06
N GLN A 468 60.59 -36.82 19.86
CA GLN A 468 60.31 -36.15 21.13
C GLN A 468 59.40 -34.92 20.93
N ASN A 469 59.64 -34.16 19.86
CA ASN A 469 58.82 -32.99 19.50
C ASN A 469 57.40 -33.40 19.04
N GLN A 470 57.25 -34.47 18.28
CA GLN A 470 55.91 -34.98 17.94
C GLN A 470 55.14 -35.47 19.17
N LEU A 471 55.83 -36.13 20.11
CA LEU A 471 55.23 -36.59 21.37
C LEU A 471 54.81 -35.41 22.25
N SER A 472 55.57 -34.31 22.26
CA SER A 472 55.21 -33.08 22.97
C SER A 472 53.95 -32.42 22.41
N LYS A 473 53.78 -32.37 21.07
CA LYS A 473 52.57 -31.85 20.42
C LYS A 473 51.33 -32.68 20.76
N HIS A 474 51.43 -34.01 20.76
CA HIS A 474 50.32 -34.87 21.16
C HIS A 474 49.95 -34.70 22.64
N LYS A 475 50.93 -34.40 23.50
CA LYS A 475 50.70 -34.10 24.92
C LYS A 475 49.98 -32.76 25.13
N GLU A 476 50.31 -31.75 24.34
CA GLU A 476 49.60 -30.46 24.32
C GLU A 476 48.15 -30.63 23.87
N SER A 477 47.90 -31.34 22.76
CA SER A 477 46.54 -31.62 22.29
C SER A 477 45.70 -32.41 23.31
N ALA A 478 46.32 -33.32 24.07
CA ALA A 478 45.64 -34.02 25.16
C ALA A 478 45.30 -33.08 26.33
N SER A 479 46.16 -32.10 26.64
CA SER A 479 45.88 -31.06 27.64
C SER A 479 44.70 -30.17 27.23
N ASP A 480 44.62 -29.80 25.94
CA ASP A 480 43.50 -29.00 25.41
C ASP A 480 42.16 -29.75 25.52
N ILE A 481 42.15 -31.06 25.26
CA ILE A 481 40.96 -31.91 25.45
C ILE A 481 40.53 -31.94 26.93
N HIS A 482 41.47 -31.95 27.87
CA HIS A 482 41.15 -31.87 29.30
C HIS A 482 40.59 -30.50 29.69
N SER A 483 41.10 -29.40 29.12
CA SER A 483 40.54 -28.05 29.31
C SER A 483 39.10 -27.96 28.80
N LEU A 484 38.86 -28.40 27.56
CA LEU A 484 37.52 -28.42 26.96
C LEU A 484 36.53 -29.27 27.77
N ARG A 485 36.99 -30.39 28.34
CA ARG A 485 36.16 -31.22 29.23
C ARG A 485 35.79 -30.49 30.52
N ALA A 486 36.71 -29.73 31.11
CA ALA A 486 36.43 -28.92 32.30
C ALA A 486 35.44 -27.79 31.98
N ASP A 487 35.57 -27.15 30.82
CA ASP A 487 34.64 -26.11 30.36
C ASP A 487 33.22 -26.67 30.15
N VAL A 488 33.09 -27.85 29.55
CA VAL A 488 31.80 -28.54 29.39
C VAL A 488 31.16 -28.85 30.76
N GLN A 489 31.95 -29.31 31.74
CA GLN A 489 31.45 -29.55 33.10
C GLN A 489 31.01 -28.25 33.80
N SER A 490 31.76 -27.17 33.61
CA SER A 490 31.40 -25.84 34.13
C SER A 490 30.08 -25.35 33.54
N ILE A 491 29.91 -25.43 32.21
CA ILE A 491 28.68 -25.04 31.52
C ILE A 491 27.50 -25.92 31.96
N SER A 492 27.71 -27.23 32.13
CA SER A 492 26.68 -28.13 32.65
C SER A 492 26.21 -27.72 34.05
N SER A 493 27.14 -27.31 34.94
CA SER A 493 26.79 -26.85 36.29
C SER A 493 25.99 -25.54 36.27
N ILE A 494 26.30 -24.64 35.32
CA ILE A 494 25.58 -23.38 35.13
C ILE A 494 24.16 -23.65 34.61
N LEU A 495 24.01 -24.60 33.68
CA LEU A 495 22.71 -25.00 33.14
C LEU A 495 21.82 -25.57 34.24
N ASP A 496 22.33 -26.49 35.06
CA ASP A 496 21.59 -27.06 36.19
C ASP A 496 21.11 -26.00 37.19
N ARG A 497 21.95 -24.99 37.47
CA ARG A 497 21.56 -23.86 38.31
C ARG A 497 20.42 -23.05 37.67
N LYS A 498 20.49 -22.81 36.36
CA LYS A 498 19.46 -22.06 35.64
C LYS A 498 18.12 -22.78 35.56
N VAL A 499 18.14 -24.11 35.41
CA VAL A 499 16.94 -24.94 35.49
C VAL A 499 16.28 -24.80 36.86
N LYS A 500 17.05 -24.90 37.95
CA LYS A 500 16.53 -24.71 39.33
C LYS A 500 15.96 -23.31 39.56
N GLU A 501 16.57 -22.26 39.01
CA GLU A 501 16.02 -20.90 39.07
C GLU A 501 14.67 -20.79 38.34
N CYS A 502 14.54 -21.40 37.16
CA CYS A 502 13.27 -21.47 36.42
C CYS A 502 12.18 -22.20 37.22
N ASP A 503 12.51 -23.32 37.87
CA ASP A 503 11.56 -24.07 38.70
C ASP A 503 11.05 -23.24 39.87
N VAL A 504 11.94 -22.52 40.57
CA VAL A 504 11.57 -21.62 41.67
C VAL A 504 10.66 -20.49 41.19
N LEU A 505 10.95 -19.89 40.03
CA LEU A 505 10.11 -18.85 39.43
C LEU A 505 8.74 -19.38 39.01
N SER A 506 8.68 -20.61 38.49
CA SER A 506 7.43 -21.29 38.12
C SER A 506 6.54 -21.54 39.34
N VAL A 507 7.11 -22.02 40.45
CA VAL A 507 6.35 -22.20 41.71
C VAL A 507 5.84 -20.86 42.25
N ARG A 508 6.65 -19.81 42.17
CA ARG A 508 6.25 -18.46 42.61
C ARG A 508 5.11 -17.89 41.75
N SER A 509 5.17 -18.04 40.43
CA SER A 509 4.11 -17.55 39.54
C SER A 509 2.80 -18.32 39.72
N ALA A 510 2.87 -19.64 39.96
CA ALA A 510 1.70 -20.45 40.32
C ALA A 510 1.05 -19.98 41.63
N GLY A 511 1.86 -19.62 42.65
CA GLY A 511 1.37 -19.04 43.90
C GLY A 511 0.67 -17.69 43.70
N GLN A 512 1.24 -16.80 42.88
CA GLN A 512 0.62 -15.52 42.54
C GLN A 512 -0.70 -15.69 41.78
N LEU A 513 -0.79 -16.65 40.87
CA LEU A 513 -2.04 -16.98 40.18
C LEU A 513 -3.13 -17.46 41.14
N ALA A 514 -2.77 -18.29 42.13
CA ALA A 514 -3.71 -18.73 43.16
C ALA A 514 -4.23 -17.56 44.01
N GLU A 515 -3.36 -16.61 44.37
CA GLU A 515 -3.73 -15.39 45.10
C GLU A 515 -4.67 -14.48 44.28
N ILE A 516 -4.38 -14.27 43.00
CA ILE A 516 -5.25 -13.50 42.08
C ILE A 516 -6.63 -14.16 42.00
N ASN A 517 -6.69 -15.49 41.84
CA ASN A 517 -7.96 -16.20 41.79
C ASN A 517 -8.76 -16.08 43.10
N SER A 518 -8.09 -16.08 44.25
CA SER A 518 -8.73 -15.85 45.56
C SER A 518 -9.28 -14.42 45.67
N LEU A 519 -8.53 -13.41 45.23
CA LEU A 519 -8.99 -12.02 45.22
C LEU A 519 -10.17 -11.80 44.26
N LEU A 520 -10.17 -12.47 43.11
CA LEU A 520 -11.30 -12.44 42.17
C LEU A 520 -12.58 -13.02 42.79
N ALA A 521 -12.47 -14.10 43.57
CA ALA A 521 -13.62 -14.65 44.30
C ALA A 521 -14.18 -13.65 45.32
N VAL A 522 -13.31 -12.99 46.09
CA VAL A 522 -13.73 -11.96 47.07
C VAL A 522 -14.41 -10.77 46.37
N VAL A 523 -13.90 -10.33 45.22
CA VAL A 523 -14.53 -9.26 44.43
C VAL A 523 -15.90 -9.69 43.92
N GLN A 524 -16.07 -10.94 43.51
CA GLN A 524 -17.34 -11.47 43.06
C GLN A 524 -18.37 -11.49 44.21
N ASP A 525 -17.98 -11.93 45.41
CA ASP A 525 -18.85 -11.92 46.59
C ASP A 525 -19.26 -10.49 46.96
N LEU A 526 -18.32 -9.54 46.95
CA LEU A 526 -18.62 -8.13 47.21
C LEU A 526 -19.62 -7.55 46.21
N ARG A 527 -19.53 -7.92 44.93
CA ARG A 527 -20.52 -7.50 43.91
C ARG A 527 -21.92 -8.05 44.21
N VAL A 528 -22.02 -9.30 44.66
CA VAL A 528 -23.32 -9.88 45.07
C VAL A 528 -23.90 -9.10 46.26
N THR A 529 -23.08 -8.79 47.28
CA THR A 529 -23.55 -7.99 48.43
C THR A 529 -23.97 -6.57 48.04
N GLU A 530 -23.28 -5.96 47.06
CA GLU A 530 -23.64 -4.64 46.52
C GLU A 530 -25.03 -4.67 45.85
N ASP A 531 -25.30 -5.70 45.07
CA ASP A 531 -26.58 -5.87 44.37
C ASP A 531 -27.73 -6.17 45.35
N GLU A 532 -27.48 -6.95 46.41
CA GLU A 532 -28.42 -7.16 47.52
C GLU A 532 -28.72 -5.84 48.26
N MET A 533 -27.71 -5.03 48.57
CA MET A 533 -27.91 -3.71 49.18
C MET A 533 -28.71 -2.76 48.27
N LYS A 534 -28.47 -2.76 46.96
CA LYS A 534 -29.26 -1.99 45.98
C LYS A 534 -30.71 -2.46 45.89
N LEU A 535 -30.97 -3.75 46.10
CA LEU A 535 -32.33 -4.29 46.15
C LEU A 535 -33.06 -3.80 47.41
N ILE A 536 -32.40 -3.85 48.57
CA ILE A 536 -32.94 -3.34 49.84
C ILE A 536 -33.27 -1.85 49.74
N LEU A 537 -32.38 -1.05 49.15
CA LEU A 537 -32.63 0.39 48.92
C LEU A 537 -33.81 0.65 47.97
N ARG A 538 -34.01 -0.19 46.95
CA ARG A 538 -35.18 -0.11 46.06
C ARG A 538 -36.48 -0.46 46.79
N MET A 539 -36.46 -1.44 47.69
CA MET A 539 -37.63 -1.80 48.50
C MET A 539 -38.02 -0.66 49.44
N TYR A 540 -37.06 -0.07 50.16
CA TYR A 540 -37.31 1.08 51.04
C TYR A 540 -37.87 2.30 50.29
N ARG A 541 -37.48 2.50 49.02
CA ARG A 541 -38.00 3.60 48.17
C ARG A 541 -39.47 3.45 47.77
N HIS A 542 -40.06 2.26 47.87
CA HIS A 542 -41.45 2.02 47.47
C HIS A 542 -42.46 2.10 48.61
N GLU A 543 -42.02 2.16 49.88
CA GLU A 543 -42.91 1.98 51.04
C GLU A 543 -43.33 3.28 51.75
N THR A 544 -42.74 4.44 51.41
CA THR A 544 -43.12 5.74 51.98
C THR A 544 -43.63 6.70 50.91
N ILE A 545 -44.94 6.90 50.86
CA ILE A 545 -45.60 7.75 49.85
C ILE A 545 -45.49 9.24 50.18
N ASP A 546 -45.28 9.62 51.45
CA ASP A 546 -45.40 11.03 51.88
C ASP A 546 -44.08 11.82 51.92
N SER A 547 -43.01 11.29 51.32
CA SER A 547 -41.70 11.95 51.23
C SER A 547 -41.20 12.08 49.79
N ARG A 548 -42.02 11.84 48.77
CA ARG A 548 -41.54 11.80 47.38
C ARG A 548 -41.00 13.16 46.92
N ASP A 549 -41.68 14.25 47.22
CA ASP A 549 -41.26 15.58 46.74
C ASP A 549 -40.07 16.15 47.55
N VAL A 550 -40.02 15.91 48.87
CA VAL A 550 -38.90 16.34 49.72
C VAL A 550 -37.65 15.49 49.48
N MET A 551 -37.82 14.19 49.21
CA MET A 551 -36.72 13.29 48.89
C MET A 551 -36.23 13.48 47.45
N GLU A 552 -37.10 13.73 46.48
CA GLU A 552 -36.68 14.09 45.11
C GLU A 552 -35.94 15.43 45.10
N ALA A 553 -36.37 16.41 45.91
CA ALA A 553 -35.65 17.66 46.09
C ALA A 553 -34.28 17.44 46.76
N ARG A 554 -34.19 16.63 47.83
CA ARG A 554 -32.89 16.28 48.45
C ARG A 554 -32.01 15.42 47.56
N GLU A 555 -32.55 14.48 46.79
CA GLU A 555 -31.77 13.68 45.82
C GLU A 555 -31.33 14.54 44.63
N ALA A 556 -32.11 15.54 44.22
CA ALA A 556 -31.67 16.55 43.26
C ALA A 556 -30.54 17.43 43.84
N GLU A 557 -30.63 17.82 45.11
CA GLU A 557 -29.60 18.57 45.83
C GLU A 557 -28.32 17.74 46.00
N TYR A 558 -28.39 16.47 46.42
CA TYR A 558 -27.24 15.58 46.52
C TYR A 558 -26.62 15.28 45.15
N ARG A 559 -27.42 15.14 44.09
CA ARG A 559 -26.90 15.00 42.72
C ARG A 559 -26.18 16.28 42.27
N ALA A 560 -26.74 17.45 42.57
CA ALA A 560 -26.07 18.72 42.28
C ALA A 560 -24.77 18.86 43.10
N TRP A 561 -24.76 18.46 44.37
CA TRP A 561 -23.58 18.51 45.22
C TRP A 561 -22.50 17.51 44.80
N ALA A 562 -22.89 16.30 44.39
CA ALA A 562 -21.98 15.31 43.82
C ALA A 562 -21.40 15.78 42.47
N HIS A 563 -22.20 16.46 41.64
CA HIS A 563 -21.70 17.10 40.42
C HIS A 563 -20.72 18.23 40.72
N VAL A 564 -21.01 19.09 41.70
CA VAL A 564 -20.09 20.16 42.14
C VAL A 564 -18.80 19.58 42.71
N GLN A 565 -18.87 18.54 43.53
CA GLN A 565 -17.68 17.90 44.11
C GLN A 565 -16.87 17.15 43.04
N SER A 566 -17.53 16.50 42.08
CA SER A 566 -16.87 15.88 40.92
C SER A 566 -16.17 16.92 40.05
N LEU A 567 -16.85 18.03 39.77
CA LEU A 567 -16.26 19.17 39.06
C LEU A 567 -15.09 19.77 39.85
N LYS A 568 -15.20 19.89 41.18
CA LYS A 568 -14.15 20.39 42.07
C LYS A 568 -12.93 19.46 42.11
N SER A 569 -13.13 18.13 42.14
CA SER A 569 -12.04 17.17 42.02
C SER A 569 -11.43 17.13 40.62
N SER A 570 -12.23 17.38 39.57
CA SER A 570 -11.73 17.47 38.18
C SER A 570 -10.95 18.76 37.91
N LEU A 571 -11.33 19.84 38.59
CA LEU A 571 -10.71 21.16 38.58
C LEU A 571 -9.69 21.32 39.70
N ASP A 572 -9.37 20.23 40.43
CA ASP A 572 -8.34 20.25 41.44
C ASP A 572 -7.02 20.61 40.75
N GLU A 573 -6.61 21.85 40.99
CA GLU A 573 -5.51 22.53 40.31
C GLU A 573 -4.22 21.74 40.47
N HIS A 574 -4.06 21.04 41.59
CA HIS A 574 -2.94 20.16 41.87
C HIS A 574 -2.90 18.93 40.92
N ASN A 575 -4.05 18.31 40.62
CA ASN A 575 -4.10 17.19 39.68
C ASN A 575 -3.82 17.64 38.24
N LEU A 576 -4.25 18.84 37.86
CA LEU A 576 -3.90 19.46 36.58
C LEU A 576 -2.40 19.75 36.50
N GLU A 577 -1.83 20.35 37.55
CA GLU A 577 -0.40 20.66 37.64
C GLU A 577 0.47 19.40 37.55
N VAL A 578 0.10 18.32 38.25
CA VAL A 578 0.82 17.03 38.17
C VAL A 578 0.73 16.44 36.76
N ARG A 579 -0.45 16.48 36.11
CA ARG A 579 -0.58 15.99 34.72
C ARG A 579 0.26 16.80 33.74
N VAL A 580 0.28 18.13 33.88
CA VAL A 580 1.10 19.02 33.04
C VAL A 580 2.58 18.76 33.29
N LYS A 581 3.00 18.60 34.55
CA LYS A 581 4.39 18.27 34.89
C LYS A 581 4.81 16.92 34.30
N MET A 582 3.96 15.89 34.43
CA MET A 582 4.22 14.58 33.83
C MET A 582 4.30 14.63 32.31
N ALA A 583 3.43 15.43 31.67
CA ALA A 583 3.46 15.65 30.23
C ALA A 583 4.76 16.36 29.79
N ASN A 584 5.17 17.43 30.49
CA ASN A 584 6.41 18.16 30.22
C ASN A 584 7.65 17.27 30.43
N GLU A 585 7.67 16.44 31.49
CA GLU A 585 8.74 15.49 31.72
C GLU A 585 8.79 14.39 30.65
N ALA A 586 7.62 13.93 30.17
CA ALA A 586 7.55 12.96 29.08
C ALA A 586 8.03 13.57 27.75
N GLU A 587 7.67 14.82 27.47
CA GLU A 587 8.15 15.57 26.33
C GLU A 587 9.67 15.79 26.39
N ALA A 588 10.21 16.20 27.53
CA ALA A 588 11.66 16.37 27.74
C ALA A 588 12.42 15.05 27.50
N ARG A 589 11.90 13.92 28.01
CA ARG A 589 12.46 12.59 27.74
C ARG A 589 12.41 12.21 26.26
N SER A 590 11.35 12.60 25.55
CA SER A 590 11.21 12.38 24.11
C SER A 590 12.22 13.21 23.31
N GLN A 591 12.35 14.50 23.63
CA GLN A 591 13.30 15.42 23.01
C GLN A 591 14.75 14.96 23.24
N GLN A 592 15.09 14.49 24.43
CA GLN A 592 16.42 13.93 24.72
C GLN A 592 16.71 12.69 23.86
N LYS A 593 15.74 11.78 23.70
CA LYS A 593 15.88 10.61 22.82
C LYS A 593 16.05 11.00 21.36
N LEU A 594 15.32 12.02 20.90
CA LEU A 594 15.45 12.55 19.55
C LEU A 594 16.86 13.12 19.32
N ALA A 595 17.36 13.95 20.23
CA ALA A 595 18.70 14.52 20.14
C ALA A 595 19.80 13.44 20.14
N ALA A 596 19.64 12.38 20.94
CA ALA A 596 20.57 11.25 20.94
C ALA A 596 20.56 10.49 19.59
N ALA A 597 19.37 10.21 19.04
CA ALA A 597 19.23 9.57 17.74
C ALA A 597 19.80 10.44 16.60
N GLU A 598 19.60 11.76 16.65
CA GLU A 598 20.17 12.70 15.69
C GLU A 598 21.71 12.71 15.75
N ALA A 599 22.30 12.63 16.94
CA ALA A 599 23.74 12.53 17.13
C ALA A 599 24.31 11.20 16.57
N GLU A 600 23.62 10.08 16.80
CA GLU A 600 24.00 8.77 16.21
C GLU A 600 23.92 8.79 14.68
N ILE A 601 22.89 9.41 14.10
CA ILE A 601 22.77 9.58 12.65
C ILE A 601 23.93 10.42 12.12
N ALA A 602 24.34 11.48 12.81
CA ALA A 602 25.46 12.31 12.41
C ALA A 602 26.79 11.54 12.43
N ASP A 603 27.05 10.74 13.47
CA ASP A 603 28.25 9.88 13.57
C ASP A 603 28.28 8.83 12.45
N MET A 604 27.14 8.17 12.18
CA MET A 604 27.05 7.19 11.09
C MET A 604 27.26 7.83 9.70
N ARG A 605 26.77 9.05 9.49
CA ARG A 605 27.05 9.80 8.25
C ARG A 605 28.53 10.12 8.09
N GLN A 606 29.19 10.55 9.17
CA GLN A 606 30.63 10.83 9.16
C GLN A 606 31.44 9.56 8.81
N LYS A 607 31.14 8.42 9.46
CA LYS A 607 31.78 7.13 9.18
C LYS A 607 31.59 6.68 7.73
N LEU A 608 30.40 6.88 7.18
CA LEU A 608 30.11 6.57 5.78
C LEU A 608 30.97 7.42 4.84
N ASP A 609 31.13 8.71 5.12
CA ASP A 609 31.93 9.61 4.29
C ASP A 609 33.44 9.36 4.44
N ASP A 610 33.91 8.92 5.61
CA ASP A 610 35.27 8.43 5.79
C ASP A 610 35.51 7.12 5.00
N SER A 611 34.58 6.17 5.06
CA SER A 611 34.65 4.92 4.29
C SER A 611 34.63 5.17 2.77
N LYS A 612 33.80 6.10 2.28
CA LYS A 612 33.81 6.52 0.86
C LYS A 612 35.17 7.10 0.46
N ARG A 613 35.78 7.94 1.31
CA ARG A 613 37.10 8.50 1.04
C ARG A 613 38.18 7.42 0.95
N GLU A 614 38.15 6.41 1.83
CA GLU A 614 39.07 5.27 1.73
C GLU A 614 38.83 4.42 0.49
N MET A 615 37.56 4.20 0.11
CA MET A 615 37.21 3.49 -1.12
C MET A 615 37.75 4.19 -2.36
N CYS A 616 37.65 5.53 -2.43
CA CYS A 616 38.24 6.32 -3.52
C CYS A 616 39.76 6.14 -3.58
N LYS A 617 40.46 6.23 -2.43
CA LYS A 617 41.92 6.02 -2.37
C LYS A 617 42.32 4.62 -2.87
N LEU A 618 41.62 3.59 -2.42
CA LEU A 618 41.90 2.21 -2.86
C LEU A 618 41.60 2.02 -4.36
N SER A 619 40.53 2.64 -4.86
CA SER A 619 40.21 2.62 -6.29
C SER A 619 41.28 3.32 -7.12
N ASP A 620 41.83 4.44 -6.65
CA ASP A 620 42.91 5.16 -7.33
C ASP A 620 44.20 4.32 -7.37
N VAL A 621 44.53 3.65 -6.26
CA VAL A 621 45.68 2.72 -6.20
C VAL A 621 45.47 1.54 -7.16
N LEU A 622 44.27 0.97 -7.22
CA LEU A 622 43.97 -0.14 -8.10
C LEU A 622 44.07 0.26 -9.58
N ARG A 623 43.59 1.46 -9.94
CA ARG A 623 43.75 2.01 -11.29
C ARG A 623 45.22 2.18 -11.65
N SER A 624 46.02 2.77 -10.77
CA SER A 624 47.46 2.94 -10.99
C SER A 624 48.19 1.61 -11.19
N LYS A 625 47.83 0.57 -10.41
CA LYS A 625 48.40 -0.77 -10.58
C LYS A 625 47.95 -1.44 -11.87
N ASN A 626 46.72 -1.18 -12.32
CA ASN A 626 46.26 -1.67 -13.61
C ASN A 626 47.02 -1.01 -14.76
N GLU A 627 47.25 0.30 -14.71
CA GLU A 627 48.09 1.02 -15.68
C GLU A 627 49.52 0.48 -15.73
N GLU A 628 50.10 0.15 -14.57
CA GLU A 628 51.43 -0.48 -14.48
C GLU A 628 51.44 -1.89 -15.10
N ASN A 629 50.41 -2.71 -14.84
CA ASN A 629 50.28 -4.03 -15.45
C ASN A 629 50.11 -3.98 -16.97
N GLU A 630 49.32 -3.04 -17.49
CA GLU A 630 49.18 -2.82 -18.94
C GLU A 630 50.50 -2.43 -19.59
N ALA A 631 51.31 -1.61 -18.91
CA ALA A 631 52.65 -1.27 -19.36
C ALA A 631 53.57 -2.52 -19.40
N TYR A 632 53.54 -3.36 -18.36
CA TYR A 632 54.29 -4.62 -18.35
C TYR A 632 53.83 -5.59 -19.43
N LEU A 633 52.52 -5.72 -19.67
CA LEU A 633 51.98 -6.56 -20.74
C LEU A 633 52.45 -6.08 -22.12
N SER A 634 52.46 -4.77 -22.34
CA SER A 634 52.97 -4.16 -23.58
C SER A 634 54.47 -4.42 -23.78
N GLU A 635 55.27 -4.37 -22.70
CA GLU A 635 56.69 -4.70 -22.76
C GLU A 635 56.92 -6.19 -23.05
N ILE A 636 56.15 -7.08 -22.42
CA ILE A 636 56.18 -8.53 -22.69
C ILE A 636 55.82 -8.82 -24.14
N GLU A 637 54.78 -8.18 -24.69
CA GLU A 637 54.37 -8.34 -26.09
C GLU A 637 55.48 -7.87 -27.04
N THR A 638 56.11 -6.73 -26.74
CA THR A 638 57.25 -6.21 -27.52
C THR A 638 58.44 -7.18 -27.51
N ILE A 639 58.78 -7.73 -26.34
CA ILE A 639 59.85 -8.72 -26.20
C ILE A 639 59.50 -10.02 -26.93
N GLY A 640 58.24 -10.46 -26.83
CA GLY A 640 57.72 -11.64 -27.54
C GLY A 640 57.88 -11.50 -29.05
N GLN A 641 57.47 -10.35 -29.61
CA GLN A 641 57.62 -10.08 -31.03
C GLN A 641 59.08 -10.07 -31.50
N ALA A 642 59.98 -9.45 -30.72
CA ALA A 642 61.42 -9.45 -31.04
C ALA A 642 62.02 -10.86 -31.02
N TYR A 643 61.57 -11.71 -30.10
CA TYR A 643 62.00 -13.11 -30.02
C TYR A 643 61.49 -13.93 -31.22
N ASP A 644 60.22 -13.74 -31.62
CA ASP A 644 59.62 -14.40 -32.78
C ASP A 644 60.33 -14.00 -34.09
N ASP A 645 60.67 -12.71 -34.25
CA ASP A 645 61.42 -12.22 -35.41
C ASP A 645 62.83 -12.83 -35.47
N MET A 646 63.53 -12.86 -34.33
CA MET A 646 64.86 -13.49 -34.22
C MET A 646 64.79 -14.99 -34.50
N GLN A 647 63.79 -15.69 -33.98
CA GLN A 647 63.58 -17.11 -34.23
C GLN A 647 63.30 -17.37 -35.72
N THR A 648 62.53 -16.51 -36.37
CA THR A 648 62.27 -16.57 -37.82
C THR A 648 63.56 -16.38 -38.62
N GLN A 649 64.42 -15.42 -38.24
CA GLN A 649 65.75 -15.27 -38.85
C GLN A 649 66.63 -16.51 -38.67
N ASN A 650 66.67 -17.09 -37.46
CA ASN A 650 67.45 -18.30 -37.20
C ASN A 650 66.95 -19.48 -38.02
N GLN A 651 65.63 -19.66 -38.17
CA GLN A 651 65.05 -20.67 -39.05
C GLN A 651 65.46 -20.46 -40.51
N HIS A 652 65.47 -19.21 -40.99
CA HIS A 652 65.90 -18.89 -42.35
C HIS A 652 67.39 -19.19 -42.58
N LEU A 653 68.26 -18.83 -41.63
CA LEU A 653 69.69 -19.15 -41.69
C LEU A 653 69.95 -20.66 -41.66
N LEU A 654 69.25 -21.40 -40.80
CA LEU A 654 69.31 -22.87 -40.78
C LEU A 654 68.91 -23.47 -42.14
N HIS A 655 67.85 -22.93 -42.76
CA HIS A 655 67.44 -23.36 -44.09
C HIS A 655 68.53 -23.10 -45.14
N GLN A 656 69.14 -21.91 -45.16
CA GLN A 656 70.24 -21.58 -46.07
C GLN A 656 71.48 -22.47 -45.87
N ILE A 657 71.83 -22.79 -44.62
CA ILE A 657 72.94 -23.70 -44.32
C ILE A 657 72.62 -25.10 -44.87
N THR A 658 71.39 -25.59 -44.65
CA THR A 658 70.94 -26.90 -45.15
C THR A 658 70.99 -26.95 -46.68
N GLU A 659 70.49 -25.92 -47.38
CA GLU A 659 70.57 -25.84 -48.85
C GLU A 659 72.03 -25.83 -49.33
N ARG A 660 72.90 -25.02 -48.70
CA ARG A 660 74.32 -24.96 -49.05
C ARG A 660 75.02 -26.31 -48.84
N ASP A 661 74.71 -26.99 -47.75
CA ASP A 661 75.29 -28.30 -47.45
C ASP A 661 74.81 -29.35 -48.46
N ASP A 662 73.55 -29.31 -48.90
CA ASP A 662 73.02 -30.14 -50.00
C ASP A 662 73.74 -29.91 -51.35
N TYR A 663 74.12 -28.65 -51.65
CA TYR A 663 74.94 -28.32 -52.84
C TYR A 663 76.40 -28.80 -52.72
N ASN A 664 76.93 -28.85 -51.50
CA ASN A 664 78.31 -29.26 -51.22
C ASN A 664 78.51 -30.77 -51.23
N ILE A 665 77.44 -31.58 -51.07
CA ILE A 665 77.52 -33.04 -51.27
C ILE A 665 77.97 -33.30 -52.71
N LYS A 666 79.20 -33.82 -52.86
CA LYS A 666 79.66 -34.37 -54.12
C LYS A 666 79.16 -35.80 -54.22
N VAL A 667 78.79 -36.21 -55.41
CA VAL A 667 78.44 -37.59 -55.70
C VAL A 667 79.39 -38.10 -56.76
N VAL A 668 79.85 -39.34 -56.56
CA VAL A 668 80.67 -40.04 -57.53
C VAL A 668 79.83 -41.08 -58.24
N ILE A 669 79.97 -41.17 -59.56
CA ILE A 669 79.45 -42.30 -60.32
C ILE A 669 80.48 -43.42 -60.25
N THR A 670 80.22 -44.47 -59.49
CA THR A 670 81.19 -45.56 -59.20
C THR A 670 81.68 -46.30 -60.44
N LYS A 671 80.96 -46.23 -61.56
CA LYS A 671 81.35 -46.84 -62.84
C LYS A 671 82.45 -46.08 -63.60
N CYS A 672 82.54 -44.77 -63.44
CA CYS A 672 83.50 -43.95 -64.18
C CYS A 672 84.29 -42.99 -63.27
N TYR A 673 84.04 -43.02 -61.97
CA TYR A 673 84.68 -42.24 -60.91
C TYR A 673 84.66 -40.72 -61.11
N HIS A 674 83.80 -40.21 -61.99
CA HIS A 674 83.60 -38.77 -62.15
C HIS A 674 82.74 -38.21 -61.01
N LEU A 675 83.18 -37.08 -60.44
CA LEU A 675 82.50 -36.38 -59.37
C LEU A 675 81.61 -35.26 -59.93
N PHE A 676 80.40 -35.15 -59.38
CA PHE A 676 79.45 -34.09 -59.69
C PHE A 676 78.78 -33.55 -58.43
N CYS A 677 78.11 -32.40 -58.53
CA CYS A 677 77.25 -31.93 -57.44
C CYS A 677 76.03 -32.85 -57.30
N ASN A 678 75.59 -33.16 -56.08
CA ASN A 678 74.43 -34.01 -55.81
C ASN A 678 73.17 -33.54 -56.58
N PRO A 679 72.79 -32.24 -56.57
CA PRO A 679 71.66 -31.75 -57.37
C PRO A 679 71.81 -31.95 -58.88
N CYS A 680 73.03 -31.83 -59.39
CA CYS A 680 73.36 -31.96 -60.82
C CYS A 680 73.10 -33.40 -61.30
N ILE A 681 73.52 -34.39 -60.50
CA ILE A 681 73.32 -35.80 -60.83
C ILE A 681 71.93 -36.30 -60.49
N GLN A 682 71.27 -35.80 -59.44
CA GLN A 682 69.88 -36.19 -59.15
C GLN A 682 68.92 -35.83 -60.30
N LYS A 683 69.09 -34.65 -60.93
CA LYS A 683 68.31 -34.27 -62.14
C LYS A 683 68.51 -35.24 -63.31
N ILE A 684 69.72 -35.76 -63.48
CA ILE A 684 70.06 -36.69 -64.59
C ILE A 684 69.66 -38.13 -64.24
N ALA A 685 69.82 -38.54 -62.99
CA ALA A 685 69.38 -39.83 -62.46
C ALA A 685 67.85 -39.99 -62.51
N GLY A 686 67.10 -38.90 -62.36
CA GLY A 686 65.65 -38.86 -62.57
C GLY A 686 65.22 -38.95 -64.05
N SER A 687 66.14 -38.69 -64.99
CA SER A 687 65.86 -38.78 -66.43
C SER A 687 65.96 -40.23 -66.96
N ARG A 688 65.29 -40.52 -68.08
CA ARG A 688 65.35 -41.85 -68.73
C ARG A 688 66.72 -42.12 -69.39
N GLN A 689 67.52 -41.09 -69.66
CA GLN A 689 68.84 -41.21 -70.29
C GLN A 689 69.93 -40.98 -69.24
N ARG A 690 70.17 -41.99 -68.40
CA ARG A 690 71.17 -41.94 -67.33
C ARG A 690 72.59 -42.15 -67.87
N LYS A 691 73.14 -41.12 -68.48
CA LYS A 691 74.51 -41.10 -69.00
C LYS A 691 75.36 -40.09 -68.24
N CYS A 692 76.60 -40.45 -67.93
CA CYS A 692 77.56 -39.57 -67.30
C CYS A 692 77.77 -38.33 -68.19
N PRO A 693 77.62 -37.09 -67.67
CA PRO A 693 77.82 -35.87 -68.45
C PRO A 693 79.24 -35.72 -69.02
N GLN A 694 80.24 -36.26 -68.32
CA GLN A 694 81.64 -36.12 -68.69
C GLN A 694 82.08 -37.12 -69.79
N CYS A 695 81.60 -38.37 -69.73
CA CYS A 695 82.12 -39.45 -70.57
C CYS A 695 81.03 -40.27 -71.31
N GLY A 696 79.75 -39.96 -71.11
CA GLY A 696 78.63 -40.65 -71.77
C GLY A 696 78.32 -42.05 -71.26
N ALA A 697 79.05 -42.57 -70.27
CA ALA A 697 78.84 -43.91 -69.72
C ALA A 697 77.49 -44.04 -69.01
N SER A 698 76.75 -45.13 -69.28
CA SER A 698 75.45 -45.39 -68.65
C SER A 698 75.59 -45.83 -67.19
N PHE A 699 74.79 -45.25 -66.28
CA PHE A 699 74.81 -45.56 -64.85
C PHE A 699 73.39 -45.78 -64.28
N GLY A 700 73.27 -46.58 -63.22
CA GLY A 700 72.04 -46.83 -62.47
C GLY A 700 71.98 -46.06 -61.15
N ALA A 701 70.82 -46.08 -60.48
CA ALA A 701 70.64 -45.39 -59.20
C ALA A 701 71.59 -45.90 -58.10
N ASN A 702 71.95 -47.20 -58.13
CA ASN A 702 72.89 -47.81 -57.18
C ASN A 702 74.36 -47.44 -57.44
N ASP A 703 74.66 -46.88 -58.61
CA ASP A 703 76.02 -46.49 -59.02
C ASP A 703 76.36 -45.05 -58.60
N ILE A 704 75.45 -44.34 -57.93
CA ILE A 704 75.67 -42.99 -57.39
C ILE A 704 75.95 -43.13 -55.89
N LYS A 705 77.12 -42.66 -55.45
CA LYS A 705 77.46 -42.66 -54.02
C LYS A 705 77.83 -41.25 -53.57
N PRO A 706 77.33 -40.79 -52.41
CA PRO A 706 77.79 -39.54 -51.83
C PRO A 706 79.25 -39.66 -51.41
N VAL A 707 80.01 -38.60 -51.64
CA VAL A 707 81.38 -38.42 -51.20
C VAL A 707 81.39 -37.15 -50.38
N TYR A 708 81.68 -37.32 -49.10
CA TYR A 708 81.94 -36.21 -48.18
C TYR A 708 83.43 -35.89 -48.31
N LEU A 709 83.75 -34.68 -48.77
CA LEU A 709 85.11 -34.17 -48.88
C LEU A 709 85.46 -33.33 -47.65
#